data_AF-A0A6L6X9M1-F1
#
_entry.id   AF-A0A6L6X9M1-F1
#
_cell.length_a   1.000
_cell.length_b   1.000
_cell.length_c   1.000
_cell.angle_alpha   90.00
_cell.angle_beta   90.00
_cell.angle_gamma   90.00
#
_symmetry.space_group_name_H-M   'P 1'
#
loop_
_entity.id
_entity.type
_entity.pdbx_description
1 polymer ?
#
loop_
_entity_poly.entity_id
_entity_poly.type
_entity_poly.pdbx_seq_one_letter_code
_entity_poly.pdbx_strand_id
1 'polypeptide(L)'
;MASEEDLFASVDALLEEEPQLPPPVERARLREAAGITQARLAKALRSTTQTVKNWENGRSEPKPPRLEAYQRLLKGWAARYPAQGAPAAPAPVPAVVPQPVAPQAFAVPATPARSAAVPDVPVEVPAAPARRPAGSSGRPAARKAVAPAADPRFPHGPLAVLDGDGSAYGIDGIVLDCPAATVPELVEWTLRESGLGAAKLHRYGKDADPLVVLTAAAAVKLGLPERLEGHEQRRSLRLPEDHPVVRQVVKAKWQLTQRGFGPWARIYRKAQGRDRQCVQLAILSWDALDGRSWPGVAEMGAADIARVLGIYATRVITPRGSTAVSGLELMTALRPPTKPERDPQTGNWISGHNPGSLGTQPVDPAPPEATAEHPVVVNSGWTGGFLNEEAYQWVRPVDLLTDEECMLPFAVGLDLNTAFLAAAARLTVGLSAPDYFTGPTFNPKIPGSWLVDLSHIELDPRLPSPFTPTGERPTGPAWYQTHTVAYAQELGYDVHPLEGYLRRETGAYLDPWHDRLKTAYVDTLADLGVSRDLSDTEFLAAMERHKDADPAMAAVLAAIKATVKGGVGKLRERPQGKSYKQGERWPALERPTWRPDIRAAVIAKARVNMHRKLLKMAAMTGLYPLAVLSDCVVYPSPGESPLAFLPYAESGKPQPGGFRLGPTPGLAKLEGVQSLLWAVDLMEKGLNPARHIKGGDAVLDEGE
;
A
#
# COMPACT_ATOMS: atom_id res chain seq x y z
N MET A 1 -23.82 53.70 20.51
CA MET A 1 -24.20 52.51 21.30
C MET A 1 -25.30 51.81 20.51
N ALA A 2 -25.42 50.48 20.58
CA ALA A 2 -26.54 49.78 19.96
C ALA A 2 -27.86 50.24 20.59
N SER A 3 -28.94 50.28 19.81
CA SER A 3 -30.28 50.53 20.33
C SER A 3 -30.84 49.28 21.02
N GLU A 4 -31.92 49.46 21.78
CA GLU A 4 -32.65 48.35 22.39
C GLU A 4 -33.25 47.42 21.33
N GLU A 5 -33.71 47.95 20.19
CA GLU A 5 -34.18 47.16 19.05
C GLU A 5 -33.05 46.40 18.34
N ASP A 6 -31.85 46.99 18.19
CA ASP A 6 -30.67 46.27 17.64
C ASP A 6 -30.28 45.08 18.54
N LEU A 7 -30.37 45.26 19.86
CA LEU A 7 -30.06 44.23 20.84
C LEU A 7 -31.13 43.14 20.87
N PHE A 8 -32.42 43.48 20.82
CA PHE A 8 -33.49 42.48 20.68
C PHE A 8 -33.40 41.73 19.36
N ALA A 9 -33.17 42.39 18.22
CA ALA A 9 -32.96 41.73 16.93
C ALA A 9 -31.72 40.81 16.94
N SER A 10 -30.65 41.17 17.67
CA SER A 10 -29.47 40.32 17.85
C SER A 10 -29.74 39.11 18.76
N VAL A 11 -30.62 39.26 19.76
CA VAL A 11 -31.05 38.16 20.65
C VAL A 11 -32.04 37.23 19.93
N ASP A 12 -32.98 37.78 19.17
CA ASP A 12 -33.92 37.00 18.35
C ASP A 12 -33.17 36.22 17.26
N ALA A 13 -32.17 36.80 16.61
CA ALA A 13 -31.29 36.08 15.69
C ALA A 13 -30.48 34.94 16.37
N LEU A 14 -30.16 35.05 17.66
CA LEU A 14 -29.55 33.98 18.47
C LEU A 14 -30.58 32.94 18.95
N LEU A 15 -31.86 33.31 19.03
CA LEU A 15 -32.97 32.39 19.33
C LEU A 15 -33.48 31.66 18.07
N GLU A 16 -33.23 32.21 16.88
CA GLU A 16 -33.46 31.58 15.57
C GLU A 16 -32.29 30.69 15.10
N GLU A 17 -31.17 30.59 15.83
CA GLU A 17 -30.09 29.65 15.47
C GLU A 17 -30.61 28.20 15.44
N GLU A 18 -30.58 27.56 14.25
CA GLU A 18 -31.05 26.18 14.08
C GLU A 18 -30.37 25.23 15.09
N PRO A 19 -31.10 24.31 15.78
CA PRO A 19 -30.53 23.56 16.89
C PRO A 19 -29.32 22.72 16.48
N GLN A 20 -28.13 23.19 16.85
CA GLN A 20 -26.86 22.66 16.36
C GLN A 20 -26.75 21.16 16.69
N LEU A 21 -26.69 20.34 15.64
CA LEU A 21 -26.48 18.90 15.77
C LEU A 21 -25.12 18.65 16.46
N PRO A 22 -25.02 17.75 17.46
CA PRO A 22 -23.76 17.40 18.11
C PRO A 22 -22.63 17.08 17.11
N PRO A 23 -21.35 17.26 17.44
CA PRO A 23 -20.24 17.00 16.52
C PRO A 23 -20.34 15.60 15.85
N PRO A 24 -19.94 15.41 14.58
CA PRO A 24 -20.22 14.16 13.85
C PRO A 24 -19.75 12.87 14.57
N VAL A 25 -18.61 12.94 15.27
CA VAL A 25 -18.08 11.86 16.13
C VAL A 25 -19.02 11.53 17.29
N GLU A 26 -19.61 12.54 17.93
CA GLU A 26 -20.61 12.36 18.99
C GLU A 26 -21.91 11.73 18.46
N ARG A 27 -22.32 12.07 17.22
CA ARG A 27 -23.46 11.40 16.55
C ARG A 27 -23.22 9.89 16.43
N ALA A 28 -22.01 9.49 16.03
CA ALA A 28 -21.61 8.09 15.96
C ALA A 28 -21.53 7.42 17.34
N ARG A 29 -20.84 8.06 18.32
CA ARG A 29 -20.72 7.56 19.69
C ARG A 29 -22.09 7.28 20.33
N LEU A 30 -23.04 8.21 20.17
CA LEU A 30 -24.40 8.08 20.71
C LEU A 30 -25.19 6.95 20.04
N ARG A 31 -25.01 6.73 18.74
CA ARG A 31 -25.58 5.58 18.02
C ARG A 31 -25.00 4.25 18.53
N GLU A 32 -23.70 4.21 18.77
CA GLU A 32 -22.96 2.99 19.15
C GLU A 32 -23.23 2.60 20.60
N ALA A 33 -23.24 3.57 21.52
CA ALA A 33 -23.71 3.38 22.89
C ALA A 33 -25.18 2.91 22.95
N ALA A 34 -26.01 3.29 21.97
CA ALA A 34 -27.38 2.82 21.83
C ALA A 34 -27.53 1.42 21.19
N GLY A 35 -26.45 0.78 20.74
CA GLY A 35 -26.49 -0.54 20.09
C GLY A 35 -27.20 -0.54 18.72
N ILE A 36 -27.19 0.60 18.01
CA ILE A 36 -27.91 0.76 16.74
C ILE A 36 -26.94 0.75 15.55
N THR A 37 -27.24 -0.06 14.52
CA THR A 37 -26.47 -0.04 13.26
C THR A 37 -26.89 1.14 12.38
N GLN A 38 -25.98 1.68 11.56
CA GLN A 38 -26.30 2.75 10.61
C GLN A 38 -27.47 2.39 9.67
N ALA A 39 -27.61 1.11 9.30
CA ALA A 39 -28.73 0.62 8.49
C ALA A 39 -30.07 0.65 9.24
N ARG A 40 -30.10 0.30 10.54
CA ARG A 40 -31.29 0.38 11.40
C ARG A 40 -31.71 1.83 11.63
N LEU A 41 -30.74 2.73 11.83
CA LEU A 41 -30.96 4.18 11.92
C LEU A 41 -31.51 4.77 10.60
N ALA A 42 -30.92 4.38 9.46
CA ALA A 42 -31.38 4.81 8.14
C ALA A 42 -32.82 4.37 7.85
N LYS A 43 -33.18 3.12 8.19
CA LYS A 43 -34.55 2.59 8.09
C LYS A 43 -35.54 3.41 8.94
N ALA A 44 -35.16 3.77 10.18
CA ALA A 44 -35.99 4.59 11.06
C ALA A 44 -36.23 6.01 10.52
N LEU A 45 -35.18 6.66 9.98
CA LEU A 45 -35.23 8.03 9.44
C LEU A 45 -35.67 8.11 7.97
N ARG A 46 -36.17 7.00 7.38
CA ARG A 46 -36.54 6.87 5.96
C ARG A 46 -35.47 7.49 5.04
N SER A 47 -34.23 7.02 5.22
CA SER A 47 -33.00 7.48 4.60
C SER A 47 -32.16 6.29 4.13
N THR A 48 -31.03 6.52 3.45
CA THR A 48 -30.09 5.44 3.07
C THR A 48 -28.94 5.32 4.06
N THR A 49 -28.38 4.12 4.23
CA THR A 49 -27.21 3.87 5.10
C THR A 49 -26.05 4.80 4.76
N GLN A 50 -25.79 5.05 3.47
CA GLN A 50 -24.76 5.98 3.03
C GLN A 50 -25.07 7.45 3.42
N THR A 51 -26.34 7.85 3.46
CA THR A 51 -26.73 9.19 3.90
C THR A 51 -26.51 9.37 5.40
N VAL A 52 -26.88 8.38 6.22
CA VAL A 52 -26.58 8.35 7.66
C VAL A 52 -25.06 8.35 7.90
N LYS A 53 -24.31 7.52 7.16
CA LYS A 53 -22.84 7.51 7.19
C LYS A 53 -22.26 8.89 6.83
N ASN A 54 -22.84 9.62 5.88
CA ASN A 54 -22.42 10.99 5.58
C ASN A 54 -22.73 11.99 6.71
N TRP A 55 -23.86 11.83 7.43
CA TRP A 55 -24.22 12.67 8.59
C TRP A 55 -23.30 12.43 9.81
N GLU A 56 -22.88 11.19 10.05
CA GLU A 56 -21.92 10.81 11.10
C GLU A 56 -20.47 11.14 10.74
N ASN A 57 -20.14 11.28 9.45
CA ASN A 57 -18.81 11.69 8.96
C ASN A 57 -18.73 13.17 8.56
N GLY A 58 -19.74 14.00 8.88
CA GLY A 58 -19.74 15.43 8.56
C GLY A 58 -19.70 15.79 7.06
N ARG A 59 -19.98 14.84 6.16
CA ARG A 59 -19.93 15.00 4.70
C ARG A 59 -21.20 15.61 4.10
N SER A 60 -22.28 15.62 4.88
CA SER A 60 -23.56 16.30 4.61
C SER A 60 -24.33 16.37 5.92
N GLU A 61 -25.40 17.16 5.97
CA GLU A 61 -26.29 17.24 7.14
C GLU A 61 -27.74 16.91 6.75
N PRO A 62 -28.59 16.45 7.68
CA PRO A 62 -30.01 16.20 7.39
C PRO A 62 -30.76 17.52 7.21
N LYS A 63 -31.66 17.57 6.23
CA LYS A 63 -32.61 18.68 6.06
C LYS A 63 -33.96 18.35 6.73
N PRO A 64 -34.78 19.36 7.10
CA PRO A 64 -36.17 19.15 7.49
C PRO A 64 -36.93 18.27 6.47
N PRO A 65 -37.86 17.40 6.90
CA PRO A 65 -38.25 17.11 8.29
C PRO A 65 -37.36 16.07 8.99
N ARG A 66 -36.27 15.61 8.35
CA ARG A 66 -35.38 14.58 8.94
C ARG A 66 -34.43 15.15 9.99
N LEU A 67 -34.15 16.45 9.93
CA LEU A 67 -33.33 17.19 10.91
C LEU A 67 -33.92 17.06 12.32
N GLU A 68 -35.18 17.47 12.50
CA GLU A 68 -35.91 17.41 13.78
C GLU A 68 -35.97 15.99 14.36
N ALA A 69 -36.29 15.00 13.51
CA ALA A 69 -36.37 13.60 13.91
C ALA A 69 -35.02 13.06 14.40
N TYR A 70 -33.92 13.50 13.79
CA TYR A 70 -32.57 13.10 14.18
C TYR A 70 -32.07 13.86 15.42
N GLN A 71 -32.31 15.16 15.52
CA GLN A 71 -32.04 15.97 16.73
C GLN A 71 -32.76 15.35 17.96
N ARG A 72 -34.05 15.00 17.83
CA ARG A 72 -34.83 14.37 18.89
C ARG A 72 -34.26 13.02 19.32
N LEU A 73 -33.80 12.22 18.36
CA LEU A 73 -33.18 10.92 18.64
C LEU A 73 -31.82 11.06 19.34
N LEU A 74 -30.94 11.94 18.83
CA LEU A 74 -29.63 12.22 19.43
C LEU A 74 -29.76 12.80 20.84
N LYS A 75 -30.69 13.73 21.08
CA LYS A 75 -30.99 14.26 22.43
C LYS A 75 -31.47 13.16 23.37
N GLY A 76 -32.29 12.23 22.88
CA GLY A 76 -32.74 11.04 23.62
C GLY A 76 -31.64 10.02 23.92
N TRP A 77 -30.60 9.92 23.09
CA TRP A 77 -29.41 9.12 23.36
C TRP A 77 -28.43 9.83 24.30
N ALA A 78 -28.19 11.12 24.14
CA ALA A 78 -27.30 11.91 25.01
C ALA A 78 -27.74 11.87 26.48
N ALA A 79 -29.06 11.93 26.72
CA ALA A 79 -29.64 11.79 28.06
C ALA A 79 -29.54 10.36 28.66
N ARG A 80 -29.26 9.33 27.84
CA ARG A 80 -29.10 7.93 28.28
C ARG A 80 -27.65 7.48 28.35
N TYR A 81 -26.79 8.07 27.54
CA TYR A 81 -25.38 7.71 27.36
C TYR A 81 -24.48 8.95 27.49
N PRO A 82 -24.50 9.66 28.63
CA PRO A 82 -23.67 10.85 28.84
C PRO A 82 -22.18 10.51 28.64
N ALA A 83 -21.42 11.48 28.11
CA ALA A 83 -19.98 11.31 27.94
C ALA A 83 -19.29 11.31 29.31
N GLN A 84 -18.45 10.31 29.58
CA GLN A 84 -17.59 10.30 30.77
C GLN A 84 -16.50 11.36 30.58
N GLY A 85 -16.52 12.41 31.40
CA GLY A 85 -15.60 13.55 31.28
C GLY A 85 -16.15 14.89 31.79
N ALA A 86 -17.48 15.04 31.93
CA ALA A 86 -18.06 16.21 32.62
C ALA A 86 -17.90 16.08 34.15
N PRO A 87 -17.43 17.13 34.86
CA PRO A 87 -17.18 17.05 36.30
C PRO A 87 -18.48 17.04 37.11
N ALA A 88 -18.76 15.93 37.80
CA ALA A 88 -19.78 15.87 38.83
C ALA A 88 -19.28 16.50 40.15
N ALA A 89 -20.15 17.21 40.86
CA ALA A 89 -19.81 17.77 42.17
C ALA A 89 -19.54 16.67 43.22
N PRO A 90 -18.59 16.87 44.14
CA PRO A 90 -18.12 15.80 45.03
C PRO A 90 -19.12 15.46 46.14
N ALA A 91 -19.36 14.16 46.31
CA ALA A 91 -19.97 13.55 47.50
C ALA A 91 -18.95 12.59 48.16
N PRO A 92 -19.00 12.37 49.49
CA PRO A 92 -17.84 11.85 50.23
C PRO A 92 -17.57 10.35 50.04
N VAL A 93 -16.28 10.00 50.05
CA VAL A 93 -15.77 8.62 49.96
C VAL A 93 -15.75 7.91 51.32
N PRO A 94 -16.25 6.66 51.41
CA PRO A 94 -15.87 5.71 52.46
C PRO A 94 -14.44 5.18 52.23
N ALA A 95 -13.72 4.84 53.30
CA ALA A 95 -12.33 4.38 53.23
C ALA A 95 -12.20 2.91 52.77
N VAL A 96 -11.09 2.60 52.08
CA VAL A 96 -10.70 1.23 51.69
C VAL A 96 -9.66 0.69 52.68
N VAL A 97 -9.84 -0.55 53.11
CA VAL A 97 -8.92 -1.27 54.00
C VAL A 97 -7.90 -2.05 53.15
N PRO A 98 -6.58 -1.97 53.43
CA PRO A 98 -5.57 -2.71 52.67
C PRO A 98 -5.51 -4.19 53.06
N GLN A 99 -5.18 -5.05 52.10
CA GLN A 99 -4.77 -6.45 52.34
C GLN A 99 -3.40 -6.77 51.69
N PRO A 100 -2.67 -7.81 52.15
CA PRO A 100 -1.21 -7.83 52.06
C PRO A 100 -0.64 -8.47 50.79
N VAL A 101 0.64 -8.16 50.52
CA VAL A 101 1.47 -8.78 49.48
C VAL A 101 2.26 -9.97 50.07
N ALA A 102 2.45 -11.02 49.27
CA ALA A 102 3.39 -12.12 49.53
C ALA A 102 4.35 -12.32 48.32
N PRO A 103 5.58 -12.82 48.52
CA PRO A 103 6.71 -12.42 47.67
C PRO A 103 7.21 -13.45 46.65
N GLN A 104 8.03 -12.95 45.71
CA GLN A 104 8.92 -13.76 44.87
C GLN A 104 10.07 -14.38 45.69
N ALA A 105 10.66 -15.47 45.20
CA ALA A 105 11.92 -16.01 45.70
C ALA A 105 12.79 -16.57 44.54
N PHE A 106 14.02 -16.09 44.43
CA PHE A 106 15.09 -16.66 43.61
C PHE A 106 16.43 -16.48 44.33
N ALA A 107 17.19 -17.55 44.50
CA ALA A 107 18.57 -17.54 44.97
C ALA A 107 19.34 -18.76 44.45
N VAL A 108 20.66 -18.63 44.35
CA VAL A 108 21.67 -19.56 43.77
C VAL A 108 22.78 -19.77 44.82
N PRO A 109 23.94 -20.45 44.57
CA PRO A 109 24.30 -21.52 43.62
C PRO A 109 25.06 -22.71 44.29
N ALA A 110 25.45 -23.76 43.53
CA ALA A 110 26.59 -24.65 43.88
C ALA A 110 27.15 -25.47 42.69
N THR A 111 28.42 -25.86 42.77
CA THR A 111 29.21 -26.76 41.87
C THR A 111 30.53 -27.14 42.60
N PRO A 112 31.47 -27.97 42.08
CA PRO A 112 31.42 -29.11 41.14
C PRO A 112 32.20 -30.37 41.63
N ALA A 113 32.07 -31.54 40.99
CA ALA A 113 33.06 -32.65 41.00
C ALA A 113 32.78 -33.74 39.92
N ARG A 114 33.67 -34.72 39.67
CA ARG A 114 34.86 -34.68 38.75
C ARG A 114 35.54 -36.08 38.66
N SER A 115 35.70 -36.66 37.45
CA SER A 115 36.60 -37.79 37.09
C SER A 115 36.74 -37.82 35.55
N ALA A 116 37.87 -37.93 34.83
CA ALA A 116 39.13 -38.71 34.92
C ALA A 116 38.98 -40.18 34.46
N ALA A 117 39.88 -40.82 33.66
CA ALA A 117 41.15 -40.43 32.98
C ALA A 117 41.73 -41.61 32.12
N VAL A 118 42.48 -41.51 30.98
CA VAL A 118 42.66 -40.44 29.96
C VAL A 118 42.73 -40.94 28.46
N PRO A 119 43.74 -41.71 27.95
CA PRO A 119 44.29 -41.43 26.59
C PRO A 119 44.53 -42.60 25.60
N ASP A 120 44.72 -42.28 24.31
CA ASP A 120 45.93 -42.66 23.52
C ASP A 120 46.14 -41.76 22.27
N VAL A 121 47.38 -41.59 21.78
CA VAL A 121 47.76 -40.81 20.56
C VAL A 121 49.14 -41.25 20.02
N PRO A 122 49.34 -41.29 18.69
CA PRO A 122 50.59 -40.76 18.12
C PRO A 122 50.41 -39.91 16.83
N VAL A 123 51.49 -39.24 16.40
CA VAL A 123 51.57 -38.27 15.30
C VAL A 123 52.79 -38.57 14.43
N GLU A 124 52.70 -38.45 13.09
CA GLU A 124 53.90 -38.19 12.26
C GLU A 124 53.62 -37.54 10.87
N VAL A 125 54.60 -36.78 10.37
CA VAL A 125 54.61 -35.85 9.20
C VAL A 125 56.11 -35.63 8.82
N PRO A 126 56.62 -35.56 7.55
CA PRO A 126 56.03 -34.96 6.32
C PRO A 126 56.25 -35.71 4.98
N ALA A 127 55.71 -35.18 3.86
CA ALA A 127 56.41 -35.09 2.55
C ALA A 127 55.69 -34.20 1.51
N ALA A 128 56.46 -33.59 0.59
CA ALA A 128 56.03 -32.90 -0.64
C ALA A 128 57.15 -33.13 -1.71
N PRO A 129 56.91 -33.08 -3.06
CA PRO A 129 56.43 -31.86 -3.73
C PRO A 129 55.59 -31.99 -5.04
N ALA A 130 54.92 -30.88 -5.38
CA ALA A 130 54.64 -30.33 -6.73
C ALA A 130 54.17 -31.23 -7.91
N ARG A 131 52.94 -30.95 -8.40
CA ARG A 131 52.70 -30.41 -9.77
C ARG A 131 51.28 -29.81 -9.93
N ARG A 132 51.13 -28.88 -10.89
CA ARG A 132 49.87 -28.23 -11.35
C ARG A 132 49.28 -29.04 -12.53
N PRO A 133 47.95 -29.00 -12.80
CA PRO A 133 47.33 -27.83 -13.45
C PRO A 133 45.92 -27.44 -12.93
N ALA A 134 45.21 -26.61 -13.69
CA ALA A 134 44.10 -25.77 -13.24
C ALA A 134 42.70 -26.43 -13.12
N GLY A 135 41.88 -25.85 -12.25
CA GLY A 135 40.41 -26.00 -12.20
C GLY A 135 39.80 -24.80 -11.47
N SER A 136 38.82 -24.11 -12.07
CA SER A 136 38.37 -22.78 -11.63
C SER A 136 36.94 -22.75 -11.06
N SER A 137 36.79 -22.50 -9.76
CA SER A 137 35.47 -22.26 -9.13
C SER A 137 35.52 -21.52 -7.78
N GLY A 138 36.29 -20.42 -7.70
CA GLY A 138 36.36 -19.59 -6.49
C GLY A 138 35.06 -18.84 -6.18
N ARG A 139 34.17 -19.42 -5.36
CA ARG A 139 33.05 -18.69 -4.73
C ARG A 139 33.60 -17.57 -3.82
N PRO A 140 33.19 -16.30 -4.00
CA PRO A 140 33.48 -15.27 -3.00
C PRO A 140 32.73 -15.57 -1.71
N ALA A 141 33.43 -15.56 -0.57
CA ALA A 141 32.78 -15.60 0.73
C ALA A 141 31.93 -14.33 0.95
N ALA A 142 30.78 -14.48 1.63
CA ALA A 142 29.88 -13.37 1.89
C ALA A 142 30.55 -12.33 2.79
N ARG A 143 30.94 -11.18 2.23
CA ARG A 143 31.27 -10.00 3.03
C ARG A 143 30.00 -9.53 3.74
N LYS A 144 30.08 -9.28 5.05
CA LYS A 144 29.06 -8.48 5.75
C LYS A 144 28.87 -7.17 4.95
N ALA A 145 27.62 -6.83 4.64
CA ALA A 145 27.32 -5.54 4.05
C ALA A 145 27.72 -4.45 5.05
N VAL A 146 28.74 -3.67 4.72
CA VAL A 146 29.00 -2.40 5.40
C VAL A 146 27.84 -1.48 5.03
N ALA A 147 27.18 -0.86 6.02
CA ALA A 147 26.15 0.12 5.75
C ALA A 147 26.71 1.20 4.80
N PRO A 148 25.97 1.64 3.77
CA PRO A 148 26.46 2.67 2.87
C PRO A 148 26.78 3.92 3.69
N ALA A 149 28.03 4.37 3.64
CA ALA A 149 28.44 5.59 4.33
C ALA A 149 27.54 6.75 3.87
N ALA A 150 27.10 7.57 4.82
CA ALA A 150 26.24 8.72 4.54
C ALA A 150 26.85 9.58 3.43
N ASP A 151 26.05 9.97 2.45
CA ASP A 151 26.51 10.85 1.36
C ASP A 151 26.90 12.19 1.99
N PRO A 152 28.17 12.64 1.89
CA PRO A 152 28.64 13.84 2.59
C PRO A 152 27.98 15.14 2.06
N ARG A 153 27.19 15.05 0.98
CA ARG A 153 26.33 16.13 0.49
C ARG A 153 25.04 16.30 1.29
N PHE A 154 24.62 15.27 2.03
CA PHE A 154 23.37 15.20 2.78
C PHE A 154 23.60 14.63 4.20
N PRO A 155 24.43 15.27 5.03
CA PRO A 155 24.89 14.72 6.31
C PRO A 155 23.77 14.45 7.33
N HIS A 156 22.60 15.09 7.19
CA HIS A 156 21.46 14.92 8.10
C HIS A 156 20.32 14.09 7.49
N GLY A 157 20.55 13.48 6.32
CA GLY A 157 19.64 12.51 5.72
C GLY A 157 18.47 13.11 4.93
N PRO A 158 17.46 12.30 4.59
CA PRO A 158 16.44 12.63 3.59
C PRO A 158 15.40 13.66 4.04
N LEU A 159 15.20 13.81 5.35
CA LEU A 159 14.12 14.59 5.94
C LEU A 159 14.38 14.96 7.39
N ALA A 160 13.66 15.97 7.88
CA ALA A 160 13.49 16.23 9.31
C ALA A 160 12.02 16.53 9.64
N VAL A 161 11.62 16.29 10.89
CA VAL A 161 10.33 16.64 11.47
C VAL A 161 10.53 17.88 12.34
N LEU A 162 9.99 19.02 11.93
CA LEU A 162 10.03 20.26 12.71
C LEU A 162 8.84 20.30 13.67
N ASP A 163 9.11 20.61 14.94
CA ASP A 163 8.10 20.82 15.97
C ASP A 163 8.02 22.28 16.46
N GLY A 164 7.01 22.59 17.30
CA GLY A 164 6.67 23.95 17.74
C GLY A 164 7.73 24.62 18.63
N ASP A 165 8.61 23.86 19.27
CA ASP A 165 9.78 24.39 19.98
C ASP A 165 10.77 25.08 19.03
N GLY A 166 10.93 24.55 17.80
CA GLY A 166 11.94 24.96 16.81
C GLY A 166 12.94 23.83 16.49
N SER A 167 12.83 22.68 17.16
CA SER A 167 13.68 21.53 16.93
C SER A 167 13.24 20.79 15.67
N ALA A 168 14.18 20.56 14.75
CA ALA A 168 14.01 19.71 13.58
C ALA A 168 14.68 18.36 13.83
N TYR A 169 13.87 17.35 14.12
CA TYR A 169 14.26 15.98 14.42
C TYR A 169 14.56 15.22 13.11
N GLY A 170 15.82 14.85 12.89
CA GLY A 170 16.30 14.09 11.74
C GLY A 170 16.35 12.58 12.00
N ILE A 171 17.00 11.86 11.09
CA ILE A 171 17.27 10.43 11.25
C ILE A 171 18.34 10.17 12.33
N ASP A 172 18.42 8.92 12.82
CA ASP A 172 19.47 8.43 13.72
C ASP A 172 19.70 9.26 15.00
N GLY A 173 18.66 9.97 15.46
CA GLY A 173 18.70 10.81 16.68
C GLY A 173 19.26 12.21 16.47
N ILE A 174 19.49 12.65 15.22
CA ILE A 174 19.90 14.01 14.89
C ILE A 174 18.79 14.99 15.30
N VAL A 175 19.17 16.11 15.94
CA VAL A 175 18.28 17.25 16.19
C VAL A 175 19.00 18.51 15.74
N LEU A 176 18.33 19.33 14.93
CA LEU A 176 18.83 20.60 14.42
C LEU A 176 18.00 21.76 14.98
N ASP A 177 18.63 22.88 15.29
CA ASP A 177 17.91 24.13 15.57
C ASP A 177 17.42 24.75 14.25
N CYS A 178 16.14 25.13 14.20
CA CYS A 178 15.50 25.72 13.03
C CYS A 178 15.00 27.14 13.36
N PRO A 179 15.77 28.19 13.04
CA PRO A 179 15.43 29.59 13.40
C PRO A 179 14.33 30.20 12.51
N ALA A 180 13.66 29.41 11.66
CA ALA A 180 12.69 29.91 10.69
C ALA A 180 11.36 30.31 11.35
N ALA A 181 10.97 31.58 11.21
CA ALA A 181 9.66 32.08 11.65
C ALA A 181 8.60 32.02 10.53
N THR A 182 9.01 31.89 9.27
CA THR A 182 8.13 31.87 8.10
C THR A 182 8.49 30.75 7.12
N VAL A 183 7.52 30.31 6.32
CA VAL A 183 7.75 29.25 5.31
C VAL A 183 8.86 29.60 4.29
N PRO A 184 9.02 30.84 3.79
CA PRO A 184 10.16 31.18 2.93
C PRO A 184 11.53 31.05 3.61
N GLU A 185 11.64 31.38 4.90
CA GLU A 185 12.87 31.20 5.68
C GLU A 185 13.17 29.71 5.89
N LEU A 186 12.15 28.91 6.22
CA LEU A 186 12.28 27.45 6.34
C LEU A 186 12.84 26.84 5.05
N VAL A 187 12.38 27.30 3.89
CA VAL A 187 12.85 26.80 2.58
C VAL A 187 14.30 27.21 2.29
N GLU A 188 14.72 28.43 2.64
CA GLU A 188 16.12 28.85 2.46
C GLU A 188 17.05 28.14 3.46
N TRP A 189 16.68 28.01 4.74
CA TRP A 189 17.38 27.21 5.76
C TRP A 189 17.53 25.74 5.32
N THR A 190 16.44 25.14 4.82
CA THR A 190 16.44 23.75 4.34
C THR A 190 17.49 23.57 3.23
N LEU A 191 17.59 24.51 2.29
CA LEU A 191 18.48 24.41 1.14
C LEU A 191 19.93 24.86 1.39
N ARG A 192 20.22 25.54 2.50
CA ARG A 192 21.55 26.14 2.77
C ARG A 192 22.25 25.57 4.01
N GLU A 193 21.49 25.27 5.05
CA GLU A 193 22.01 25.04 6.41
C GLU A 193 21.61 23.66 6.94
N SER A 194 20.40 23.17 6.62
CA SER A 194 19.86 21.93 7.20
C SER A 194 20.62 20.65 6.84
N GLY A 195 21.43 20.64 5.78
CA GLY A 195 22.13 19.44 5.31
C GLY A 195 21.23 18.29 4.83
N LEU A 196 19.95 18.55 4.54
CA LEU A 196 18.96 17.55 4.16
C LEU A 196 18.95 17.24 2.64
N GLY A 197 18.63 16.00 2.31
CA GLY A 197 18.43 15.49 0.96
C GLY A 197 18.78 14.00 0.84
N ALA A 198 18.68 13.42 -0.35
CA ALA A 198 19.08 12.02 -0.55
C ALA A 198 19.72 11.77 -1.92
N ALA A 199 20.72 10.89 -1.94
CA ALA A 199 21.43 10.50 -3.15
C ALA A 199 20.49 9.87 -4.20
N LYS A 200 20.73 10.19 -5.47
CA LYS A 200 20.00 9.64 -6.62
C LYS A 200 20.03 8.10 -6.66
N LEU A 201 18.86 7.48 -6.74
CA LEU A 201 18.71 6.01 -6.82
C LEU A 201 19.21 5.41 -8.15
N HIS A 202 19.49 6.23 -9.16
CA HIS A 202 20.07 5.80 -10.44
C HIS A 202 21.11 6.81 -10.93
N ARG A 203 22.14 6.36 -11.65
CA ARG A 203 23.26 7.21 -12.11
C ARG A 203 22.84 8.40 -12.98
N TYR A 204 21.80 8.22 -13.80
CA TYR A 204 21.15 9.26 -14.62
C TYR A 204 19.92 9.90 -13.96
N GLY A 205 19.55 9.43 -12.77
CA GLY A 205 18.51 10.04 -11.95
C GLY A 205 18.97 11.37 -11.35
N LYS A 206 18.10 11.97 -10.56
CA LYS A 206 18.36 13.20 -9.82
C LYS A 206 18.34 12.87 -8.33
N ASP A 207 19.13 13.60 -7.53
CA ASP A 207 19.04 13.50 -6.07
C ASP A 207 17.63 13.90 -5.60
N ALA A 208 17.16 13.40 -4.47
CA ALA A 208 15.83 13.71 -3.94
C ALA A 208 15.73 15.19 -3.51
N ASP A 209 14.51 15.75 -3.54
CA ASP A 209 14.27 17.02 -2.83
C ASP A 209 14.25 16.74 -1.32
N PRO A 210 14.84 17.58 -0.47
CA PRO A 210 14.67 17.48 0.98
C PRO A 210 13.19 17.64 1.36
N LEU A 211 12.80 16.92 2.42
CA LEU A 211 11.46 16.95 2.99
C LEU A 211 11.51 17.52 4.41
N VAL A 212 10.69 18.53 4.69
CA VAL A 212 10.40 18.94 6.07
C VAL A 212 8.97 18.54 6.42
N VAL A 213 8.82 17.77 7.48
CA VAL A 213 7.53 17.35 8.03
C VAL A 213 7.17 18.32 9.15
N LEU A 214 5.93 18.82 9.17
CA LEU A 214 5.47 19.80 10.15
C LEU A 214 4.46 19.16 11.10
N THR A 215 4.73 19.23 12.41
CA THR A 215 3.70 19.00 13.43
C THR A 215 2.64 20.10 13.37
N ALA A 216 1.50 19.88 14.04
CA ALA A 216 0.47 20.91 14.19
C ALA A 216 1.03 22.22 14.79
N ALA A 217 1.89 22.10 15.81
CA ALA A 217 2.50 23.25 16.48
C ALA A 217 3.51 23.99 15.58
N ALA A 218 4.34 23.27 14.81
CA ALA A 218 5.23 23.87 13.83
C ALA A 218 4.47 24.58 12.70
N ALA A 219 3.37 23.98 12.21
CA ALA A 219 2.54 24.59 11.19
C ALA A 219 1.95 25.93 11.66
N VAL A 220 1.37 25.97 12.88
CA VAL A 220 0.84 27.20 13.48
C VAL A 220 1.92 28.26 13.69
N LYS A 221 3.11 27.88 14.18
CA LYS A 221 4.27 28.77 14.36
C LYS A 221 4.73 29.43 13.06
N LEU A 222 4.62 28.73 11.93
CA LEU A 222 4.95 29.22 10.59
C LEU A 222 3.81 30.00 9.89
N GLY A 223 2.71 30.28 10.61
CA GLY A 223 1.56 31.04 10.10
C GLY A 223 0.60 30.22 9.21
N LEU A 224 0.65 28.89 9.27
CA LEU A 224 -0.35 28.01 8.66
C LEU A 224 -1.50 27.75 9.66
N PRO A 225 -2.76 27.62 9.22
CA PRO A 225 -3.83 27.19 10.11
C PRO A 225 -3.59 25.73 10.56
N GLU A 226 -3.94 25.39 11.82
CA GLU A 226 -3.76 24.04 12.37
C GLU A 226 -4.39 22.98 11.45
N ARG A 227 -5.58 23.27 10.92
CA ARG A 227 -6.35 22.42 10.00
C ARG A 227 -6.84 23.26 8.83
N LEU A 228 -7.24 22.61 7.73
CA LEU A 228 -7.87 23.32 6.60
C LEU A 228 -9.30 23.72 6.95
N GLU A 229 -9.61 25.02 6.86
CA GLU A 229 -10.86 25.61 7.36
C GLU A 229 -11.85 26.01 6.24
N GLY A 230 -13.10 26.27 6.60
CA GLY A 230 -14.15 26.61 5.64
C GLY A 230 -14.53 25.46 4.70
N HIS A 231 -15.46 25.69 3.78
CA HIS A 231 -15.93 24.64 2.86
C HIS A 231 -14.93 24.37 1.72
N GLU A 232 -14.32 25.42 1.16
CA GLU A 232 -13.50 25.28 -0.06
C GLU A 232 -12.11 24.70 0.19
N GLN A 233 -11.45 25.03 1.31
CA GLN A 233 -10.13 24.45 1.63
C GLN A 233 -10.26 22.96 1.93
N ARG A 234 -11.27 22.56 2.71
CA ARG A 234 -11.59 21.14 2.97
C ARG A 234 -11.98 20.37 1.70
N ARG A 235 -12.62 21.03 0.72
CA ARG A 235 -12.98 20.42 -0.57
C ARG A 235 -11.80 20.33 -1.56
N SER A 236 -10.89 21.29 -1.54
CA SER A 236 -9.76 21.38 -2.48
C SER A 236 -8.43 20.85 -1.91
N LEU A 237 -8.38 20.57 -0.61
CA LEU A 237 -7.22 20.13 0.17
C LEU A 237 -6.00 21.05 -0.03
N ARG A 238 -6.24 22.37 -0.02
CA ARG A 238 -5.20 23.41 -0.14
C ARG A 238 -5.66 24.75 0.43
N LEU A 239 -4.70 25.61 0.75
CA LEU A 239 -4.93 27.02 1.05
C LEU A 239 -5.38 27.80 -0.21
N PRO A 240 -6.17 28.88 -0.06
CA PRO A 240 -6.45 29.85 -1.11
C PRO A 240 -5.18 30.53 -1.64
N GLU A 241 -5.20 30.98 -2.90
CA GLU A 241 -4.05 31.63 -3.55
C GLU A 241 -3.72 33.00 -2.95
N ASP A 242 -4.69 33.62 -2.29
CA ASP A 242 -4.57 34.90 -1.61
C ASP A 242 -4.22 34.79 -0.11
N HIS A 243 -4.08 33.56 0.42
CA HIS A 243 -3.68 33.31 1.81
C HIS A 243 -2.33 33.98 2.15
N PRO A 244 -2.13 34.57 3.33
CA PRO A 244 -0.90 35.31 3.68
C PRO A 244 0.40 34.53 3.42
N VAL A 245 0.47 33.26 3.81
CA VAL A 245 1.66 32.41 3.55
C VAL A 245 1.90 32.16 2.05
N VAL A 246 0.84 31.99 1.25
CA VAL A 246 0.99 31.81 -0.21
C VAL A 246 1.51 33.10 -0.85
N ARG A 247 0.98 34.26 -0.42
CA ARG A 247 1.50 35.58 -0.81
C ARG A 247 2.96 35.78 -0.40
N GLN A 248 3.38 35.33 0.79
CA GLN A 248 4.78 35.37 1.24
C GLN A 248 5.70 34.51 0.35
N VAL A 249 5.31 33.27 0.07
CA VAL A 249 6.06 32.33 -0.80
C VAL A 249 6.26 32.94 -2.19
N VAL A 250 5.20 33.49 -2.80
CA VAL A 250 5.29 34.17 -4.11
C VAL A 250 6.14 35.44 -4.05
N LYS A 251 6.00 36.27 -3.00
CA LYS A 251 6.82 37.48 -2.79
C LYS A 251 8.31 37.16 -2.64
N ALA A 252 8.65 36.03 -2.01
CA ALA A 252 10.00 35.48 -1.90
C ALA A 252 10.51 34.79 -3.21
N LYS A 253 9.80 34.98 -4.33
CA LYS A 253 10.13 34.46 -5.66
C LYS A 253 10.19 32.92 -5.73
N TRP A 254 9.45 32.24 -4.85
CA TRP A 254 9.22 30.80 -4.94
C TRP A 254 7.94 30.49 -5.74
N GLN A 255 7.87 29.30 -6.32
CA GLN A 255 6.73 28.78 -7.08
C GLN A 255 6.15 27.54 -6.38
N LEU A 256 4.84 27.40 -6.50
CA LEU A 256 4.09 26.20 -6.12
C LEU A 256 3.70 25.41 -7.37
N THR A 257 3.41 24.12 -7.22
CA THR A 257 2.81 23.33 -8.31
C THR A 257 1.33 23.66 -8.49
N GLN A 258 0.70 23.21 -9.58
CA GLN A 258 -0.75 23.36 -9.81
C GLN A 258 -1.65 22.83 -8.67
N ARG A 259 -1.13 21.95 -7.79
CA ARG A 259 -1.86 21.50 -6.58
C ARG A 259 -1.97 22.59 -5.50
N GLY A 260 -1.20 23.67 -5.59
CA GLY A 260 -1.17 24.76 -4.61
C GLY A 260 -0.42 24.38 -3.33
N PHE A 261 -0.79 25.03 -2.23
CA PHE A 261 -0.24 24.78 -0.89
C PHE A 261 -1.20 23.90 -0.09
N GLY A 262 -1.02 22.58 -0.18
CA GLY A 262 -1.84 21.58 0.51
C GLY A 262 -1.01 20.68 1.45
N PRO A 263 -1.58 19.55 1.91
CA PRO A 263 -0.93 18.63 2.85
C PRO A 263 0.47 18.17 2.40
N TRP A 264 0.67 18.10 1.08
CA TRP A 264 1.96 17.94 0.43
C TRP A 264 2.25 19.14 -0.46
N ALA A 265 2.90 20.16 0.09
CA ALA A 265 3.31 21.35 -0.66
C ALA A 265 4.70 21.14 -1.28
N ARG A 266 4.88 21.57 -2.53
CA ARG A 266 6.20 21.59 -3.19
C ARG A 266 6.55 23.03 -3.55
N ILE A 267 7.61 23.54 -2.93
CA ILE A 267 8.07 24.92 -3.07
C ILE A 267 9.40 24.89 -3.84
N TYR A 268 9.46 25.57 -4.99
CA TYR A 268 10.61 25.47 -5.90
C TYR A 268 10.90 26.76 -6.67
N ARG A 269 12.11 26.90 -7.20
CA ARG A 269 12.46 27.87 -8.25
C ARG A 269 12.76 27.13 -9.55
N LYS A 270 12.56 27.78 -10.70
CA LYS A 270 12.97 27.21 -11.99
C LYS A 270 14.49 26.97 -11.96
N ALA A 271 14.92 25.74 -12.18
CA ALA A 271 16.32 25.35 -12.06
C ALA A 271 17.22 26.17 -12.99
N GLN A 272 18.37 26.60 -12.49
CA GLN A 272 19.37 27.34 -13.25
C GLN A 272 20.57 26.42 -13.48
N GLY A 273 20.83 26.06 -14.75
CA GLY A 273 21.86 25.08 -15.08
C GLY A 273 21.60 23.72 -14.44
N ARG A 274 22.40 23.36 -13.42
CA ARG A 274 22.28 22.09 -12.67
C ARG A 274 21.56 22.24 -11.33
N ASP A 275 21.37 23.46 -10.85
CA ASP A 275 20.98 23.70 -9.46
C ASP A 275 19.46 23.70 -9.32
N ARG A 276 18.94 22.64 -8.69
CA ARG A 276 17.51 22.46 -8.42
C ARG A 276 17.16 22.90 -7.01
N GLN A 277 16.75 24.16 -6.88
CA GLN A 277 16.21 24.69 -5.62
C GLN A 277 14.75 24.25 -5.44
N CYS A 278 14.50 23.27 -4.57
CA CYS A 278 13.17 22.78 -4.26
C CYS A 278 13.12 22.06 -2.90
N VAL A 279 12.05 22.29 -2.13
CA VAL A 279 11.73 21.63 -0.86
C VAL A 279 10.32 21.02 -0.96
N GLN A 280 10.14 19.84 -0.36
CA GLN A 280 8.82 19.25 -0.11
C GLN A 280 8.44 19.53 1.35
N LEU A 281 7.18 19.89 1.60
CA LEU A 281 6.61 19.97 2.95
C LEU A 281 5.50 18.93 3.11
N ALA A 282 5.44 18.28 4.27
CA ALA A 282 4.33 17.39 4.67
C ALA A 282 3.69 17.91 5.96
N ILE A 283 2.40 18.24 5.94
CA ILE A 283 1.69 18.87 7.06
C ILE A 283 0.80 17.84 7.75
N LEU A 284 1.23 17.35 8.91
CA LEU A 284 0.62 16.17 9.55
C LEU A 284 -0.86 16.39 9.90
N SER A 285 -1.19 17.56 10.45
CA SER A 285 -2.56 17.94 10.83
C SER A 285 -3.52 18.20 9.67
N TRP A 286 -3.06 18.07 8.41
CA TRP A 286 -3.87 18.15 7.20
C TRP A 286 -3.95 16.79 6.46
N ASP A 287 -3.81 15.67 7.17
CA ASP A 287 -3.83 14.31 6.60
C ASP A 287 -2.69 14.01 5.59
N ALA A 288 -1.50 14.61 5.76
CA ALA A 288 -0.36 14.31 4.89
C ALA A 288 0.09 12.85 4.97
N LEU A 289 -0.01 12.24 6.16
CA LEU A 289 0.17 10.80 6.37
C LEU A 289 -1.21 10.17 6.59
N ASP A 290 -1.76 9.47 5.59
CA ASP A 290 -3.05 8.81 5.76
C ASP A 290 -2.93 7.59 6.69
N GLY A 291 -3.72 7.54 7.77
CA GLY A 291 -3.64 6.50 8.80
C GLY A 291 -3.93 5.05 8.34
N ARG A 292 -4.28 4.83 7.06
CA ARG A 292 -4.35 3.50 6.44
C ARG A 292 -2.99 3.05 5.89
N SER A 293 -2.21 4.00 5.34
CA SER A 293 -0.84 3.77 4.90
C SER A 293 0.18 3.92 6.06
N TRP A 294 -0.12 4.79 7.02
CA TRP A 294 0.77 5.20 8.11
C TRP A 294 0.05 5.10 9.48
N PRO A 295 -0.33 3.88 9.92
CA PRO A 295 -1.14 3.70 11.13
C PRO A 295 -0.42 4.20 12.38
N GLY A 296 -1.05 5.12 13.11
CA GLY A 296 -0.55 5.68 14.38
C GLY A 296 0.63 6.64 14.25
N VAL A 297 1.07 7.00 13.04
CA VAL A 297 2.29 7.81 12.84
C VAL A 297 2.05 9.30 13.05
N ALA A 298 0.86 9.82 12.75
CA ALA A 298 0.55 11.25 12.97
C ALA A 298 0.44 11.59 14.47
N GLU A 299 0.25 10.57 15.30
CA GLU A 299 0.06 10.60 16.74
C GLU A 299 1.36 10.34 17.53
N MET A 300 2.47 10.01 16.86
CA MET A 300 3.79 9.80 17.48
C MET A 300 4.50 11.12 17.83
N GLY A 301 5.50 11.05 18.72
CA GLY A 301 6.41 12.17 18.95
C GLY A 301 7.31 12.43 17.74
N ALA A 302 7.76 13.67 17.55
CA ALA A 302 8.50 14.12 16.36
C ALA A 302 9.74 13.25 16.02
N ALA A 303 10.45 12.76 17.04
CA ALA A 303 11.59 11.85 16.86
C ALA A 303 11.20 10.45 16.32
N ASP A 304 10.07 9.87 16.75
CA ASP A 304 9.58 8.60 16.21
C ASP A 304 8.99 8.76 14.80
N ILE A 305 8.36 9.91 14.50
CA ILE A 305 7.96 10.26 13.14
C ILE A 305 9.20 10.34 12.23
N ALA A 306 10.28 10.97 12.69
CA ALA A 306 11.54 11.04 11.96
C ALA A 306 12.16 9.65 11.75
N ARG A 307 12.09 8.76 12.76
CA ARG A 307 12.51 7.35 12.69
C ARG A 307 11.72 6.58 11.63
N VAL A 308 10.39 6.60 11.69
CA VAL A 308 9.48 5.91 10.74
C VAL A 308 9.74 6.38 9.31
N LEU A 309 9.68 7.69 9.07
CA LEU A 309 9.81 8.25 7.73
C LEU A 309 11.25 8.11 7.21
N GLY A 310 12.25 8.19 8.08
CA GLY A 310 13.67 8.02 7.74
C GLY A 310 14.01 6.60 7.32
N ILE A 311 13.54 5.58 8.05
CA ILE A 311 13.72 4.17 7.68
C ILE A 311 13.00 3.86 6.36
N TYR A 312 11.76 4.33 6.20
CA TYR A 312 11.05 4.22 4.92
C TYR A 312 11.81 4.93 3.79
N ALA A 313 12.33 6.14 4.00
CA ALA A 313 13.04 6.90 2.98
C ALA A 313 14.31 6.19 2.50
N THR A 314 15.09 5.67 3.44
CA THR A 314 16.33 4.90 3.20
C THR A 314 16.03 3.60 2.45
N ARG A 315 15.00 2.85 2.84
CA ARG A 315 14.62 1.58 2.21
C ARG A 315 13.89 1.74 0.87
N VAL A 316 13.05 2.77 0.74
CA VAL A 316 12.13 2.97 -0.39
C VAL A 316 12.50 4.23 -1.18
N ILE A 317 12.01 5.40 -0.78
CA ILE A 317 12.31 6.73 -1.35
C ILE A 317 11.84 7.79 -0.35
N THR A 318 12.48 8.96 -0.32
CA THR A 318 11.97 10.12 0.45
C THR A 318 10.47 10.30 0.17
N PRO A 319 9.59 10.23 1.18
CA PRO A 319 8.15 10.32 1.00
C PRO A 319 7.72 11.53 0.16
N ARG A 320 6.81 11.32 -0.79
CA ARG A 320 6.35 12.39 -1.68
C ARG A 320 4.89 12.18 -2.10
N GLY A 321 3.98 12.89 -1.42
CA GLY A 321 2.55 12.56 -1.51
C GLY A 321 2.24 11.26 -0.79
N SER A 322 1.09 10.66 -1.08
CA SER A 322 0.77 9.34 -0.54
C SER A 322 1.76 8.26 -1.00
N THR A 323 1.76 7.14 -0.28
CA THR A 323 2.48 5.89 -0.62
C THR A 323 2.32 5.50 -2.09
N ALA A 324 1.09 5.60 -2.63
CA ALA A 324 0.80 5.36 -4.05
C ALA A 324 1.58 6.29 -5.02
N VAL A 325 1.78 7.56 -4.65
CA VAL A 325 2.59 8.51 -5.45
C VAL A 325 4.08 8.20 -5.30
N SER A 326 4.53 7.91 -4.07
CA SER A 326 5.89 7.48 -3.78
C SER A 326 6.28 6.21 -4.57
N GLY A 327 5.32 5.31 -4.81
CA GLY A 327 5.49 4.11 -5.65
C GLY A 327 5.79 4.42 -7.12
N LEU A 328 5.12 5.41 -7.73
CA LEU A 328 5.40 5.87 -9.10
C LEU A 328 6.71 6.67 -9.19
N GLU A 329 6.96 7.53 -8.22
CA GLU A 329 8.20 8.31 -8.12
C GLU A 329 9.42 7.38 -7.98
N LEU A 330 9.29 6.26 -7.25
CA LEU A 330 10.29 5.21 -7.17
C LEU A 330 10.56 4.51 -8.52
N MET A 331 9.52 4.15 -9.28
CA MET A 331 9.69 3.59 -10.64
C MET A 331 10.50 4.55 -11.52
N THR A 332 10.16 5.85 -11.45
CA THR A 332 10.81 6.91 -12.23
C THR A 332 12.24 7.21 -11.75
N ALA A 333 12.51 7.13 -10.45
CA ALA A 333 13.84 7.35 -9.88
C ALA A 333 14.83 6.23 -10.23
N LEU A 334 14.34 4.98 -10.32
CA LEU A 334 15.14 3.80 -10.67
C LEU A 334 15.27 3.59 -12.19
N ARG A 335 14.24 3.97 -12.96
CA ARG A 335 14.23 3.98 -14.43
C ARG A 335 13.96 5.41 -14.95
N PRO A 336 14.92 6.36 -14.77
CA PRO A 336 14.73 7.73 -15.25
C PRO A 336 14.53 7.76 -16.76
N PRO A 337 13.69 8.68 -17.27
CA PRO A 337 13.26 8.67 -18.67
C PRO A 337 14.36 9.11 -19.66
N THR A 338 15.39 9.79 -19.17
CA THR A 338 16.48 10.33 -20.00
C THR A 338 17.86 10.07 -19.39
N LYS A 339 18.87 10.13 -20.27
CA LYS A 339 20.30 10.03 -19.97
C LYS A 339 21.03 11.26 -20.57
N PRO A 340 22.19 11.67 -20.03
CA PRO A 340 23.10 12.53 -20.75
C PRO A 340 23.60 11.81 -22.02
N GLU A 341 23.50 12.48 -23.15
CA GLU A 341 23.95 12.02 -24.47
C GLU A 341 24.79 13.14 -25.11
N ARG A 342 25.79 12.81 -25.92
CA ARG A 342 26.52 13.83 -26.69
C ARG A 342 25.85 14.03 -28.04
N ASP A 343 25.57 15.29 -28.37
CA ASP A 343 25.23 15.70 -29.71
C ASP A 343 26.45 15.49 -30.64
N PRO A 344 26.35 14.66 -31.71
CA PRO A 344 27.45 14.45 -32.64
C PRO A 344 27.85 15.68 -33.46
N GLN A 345 26.95 16.67 -33.61
CA GLN A 345 27.18 17.86 -34.44
C GLN A 345 27.85 18.98 -33.63
N THR A 346 27.36 19.27 -32.42
CA THR A 346 27.90 20.36 -31.58
C THR A 346 28.83 19.90 -30.45
N GLY A 347 28.93 18.60 -30.19
CA GLY A 347 29.71 18.02 -29.09
C GLY A 347 29.13 18.24 -27.69
N ASN A 348 28.04 19.02 -27.58
CA ASN A 348 27.38 19.36 -26.32
C ASN A 348 26.64 18.18 -25.68
N TRP A 349 26.40 18.28 -24.37
CA TRP A 349 25.57 17.32 -23.66
C TRP A 349 24.09 17.67 -23.76
N ILE A 350 23.31 16.79 -24.37
CA ILE A 350 21.85 16.85 -24.50
C ILE A 350 21.17 15.76 -23.67
N SER A 351 19.84 15.82 -23.55
CA SER A 351 19.02 14.86 -22.80
C SER A 351 18.41 13.82 -23.75
N GLY A 352 19.13 12.72 -24.00
CA GLY A 352 18.66 11.60 -24.84
C GLY A 352 17.74 10.63 -24.09
N HIS A 353 16.98 9.80 -24.81
CA HIS A 353 16.13 8.75 -24.22
C HIS A 353 16.98 7.71 -23.47
N ASN A 354 16.55 7.25 -22.28
CA ASN A 354 17.24 6.20 -21.54
C ASN A 354 16.62 4.82 -21.82
N PRO A 355 17.31 3.89 -22.51
CA PRO A 355 16.77 2.58 -22.85
C PRO A 355 16.29 1.78 -21.63
N GLY A 356 15.15 1.09 -21.76
CA GLY A 356 14.52 0.38 -20.64
C GLY A 356 13.73 1.28 -19.68
N SER A 357 13.43 2.53 -20.09
CA SER A 357 12.49 3.43 -19.42
C SER A 357 11.23 3.65 -20.28
N LEU A 358 10.22 4.33 -19.72
CA LEU A 358 8.99 4.69 -20.44
C LEU A 358 9.12 6.02 -21.24
N GLY A 359 10.32 6.61 -21.30
CA GLY A 359 10.53 7.90 -21.97
C GLY A 359 9.85 9.08 -21.26
N THR A 360 9.86 10.24 -21.92
CA THR A 360 9.37 11.52 -21.35
C THR A 360 7.93 11.87 -21.72
N GLN A 361 7.37 11.24 -22.75
CA GLN A 361 6.03 11.53 -23.25
C GLN A 361 5.01 10.49 -22.73
N PRO A 362 3.77 10.87 -22.43
CA PRO A 362 2.70 9.91 -22.24
C PRO A 362 2.44 9.13 -23.53
N VAL A 363 1.95 7.90 -23.39
CA VAL A 363 1.64 7.00 -24.49
C VAL A 363 0.20 6.55 -24.31
N ASP A 364 -0.65 6.82 -25.29
CA ASP A 364 -2.04 6.39 -25.25
C ASP A 364 -2.13 4.84 -25.34
N PRO A 365 -3.10 4.22 -24.63
CA PRO A 365 -3.25 2.78 -24.54
C PRO A 365 -3.91 2.21 -25.81
N ALA A 366 -3.89 0.88 -25.97
CA ALA A 366 -4.80 0.26 -26.93
C ALA A 366 -6.26 0.45 -26.46
N PRO A 367 -7.25 0.56 -27.37
CA PRO A 367 -8.67 0.65 -27.00
C PRO A 367 -9.15 -0.39 -25.97
N PRO A 368 -8.82 -1.71 -26.06
CA PRO A 368 -9.23 -2.68 -25.04
C PRO A 368 -8.47 -2.56 -23.71
N GLU A 369 -7.27 -1.95 -23.68
CA GLU A 369 -6.48 -1.76 -22.44
C GLU A 369 -6.99 -0.59 -21.58
N ALA A 370 -7.77 0.31 -22.18
CA ALA A 370 -8.22 1.54 -21.55
C ALA A 370 -9.32 1.32 -20.48
N THR A 371 -9.89 2.40 -19.99
CA THR A 371 -11.18 2.39 -19.28
C THR A 371 -12.26 3.00 -20.19
N ALA A 372 -13.53 2.65 -19.98
CA ALA A 372 -14.62 3.04 -20.87
C ALA A 372 -14.75 4.57 -21.04
N GLU A 373 -14.38 5.34 -20.01
CA GLU A 373 -14.38 6.81 -20.05
C GLU A 373 -13.17 7.45 -20.77
N HIS A 374 -12.17 6.66 -21.18
CA HIS A 374 -10.90 7.15 -21.74
C HIS A 374 -11.08 7.79 -23.14
N PRO A 375 -10.39 8.91 -23.46
CA PRO A 375 -10.47 9.57 -24.77
C PRO A 375 -10.32 8.65 -25.98
N VAL A 376 -9.37 7.70 -25.96
CA VAL A 376 -9.18 6.72 -27.05
C VAL A 376 -10.43 5.88 -27.31
N VAL A 377 -11.21 5.55 -26.28
CA VAL A 377 -12.45 4.75 -26.40
C VAL A 377 -13.59 5.64 -26.90
N VAL A 378 -13.81 6.77 -26.22
CA VAL A 378 -14.95 7.68 -26.47
C VAL A 378 -14.84 8.34 -27.84
N ASN A 379 -13.65 8.80 -28.23
CA ASN A 379 -13.45 9.53 -29.49
C ASN A 379 -13.37 8.61 -30.72
N SER A 380 -13.16 7.29 -30.54
CA SER A 380 -13.21 6.30 -31.62
C SER A 380 -14.55 5.58 -31.71
N GLY A 381 -15.41 5.67 -30.69
CA GLY A 381 -16.65 4.89 -30.60
C GLY A 381 -16.40 3.40 -30.37
N TRP A 382 -15.30 3.04 -29.69
CA TRP A 382 -14.87 1.63 -29.54
C TRP A 382 -15.90 0.76 -28.81
N THR A 383 -16.28 -0.34 -29.47
CA THR A 383 -17.23 -1.36 -28.95
C THR A 383 -16.63 -2.76 -28.85
N GLY A 384 -15.38 -2.97 -29.29
CA GLY A 384 -14.73 -4.30 -29.43
C GLY A 384 -14.34 -5.01 -28.13
N GLY A 385 -15.01 -4.72 -27.00
CA GLY A 385 -14.71 -5.29 -25.69
C GLY A 385 -13.49 -4.68 -24.98
N PHE A 386 -13.20 -5.17 -23.77
CA PHE A 386 -12.11 -4.66 -22.93
C PHE A 386 -11.34 -5.79 -22.26
N LEU A 387 -10.07 -5.50 -21.94
CA LEU A 387 -9.15 -6.35 -21.21
C LEU A 387 -9.56 -6.40 -19.73
N ASN A 388 -10.11 -7.53 -19.28
CA ASN A 388 -10.62 -7.70 -17.91
C ASN A 388 -9.59 -8.37 -16.98
N GLU A 389 -8.36 -7.85 -16.99
CA GLU A 389 -7.22 -8.41 -16.23
C GLU A 389 -7.20 -7.86 -14.80
N GLU A 390 -8.16 -8.33 -14.01
CA GLU A 390 -8.29 -8.09 -12.58
C GLU A 390 -7.94 -9.35 -11.77
N ALA A 391 -7.85 -9.21 -10.44
CA ALA A 391 -7.52 -10.31 -9.54
C ALA A 391 -8.73 -11.24 -9.30
N TYR A 392 -8.52 -12.36 -8.61
CA TYR A 392 -9.61 -13.31 -8.38
C TYR A 392 -10.68 -12.77 -7.41
N GLN A 393 -11.95 -13.00 -7.74
CA GLN A 393 -13.09 -12.99 -6.83
C GLN A 393 -13.96 -14.22 -7.16
N TRP A 394 -13.59 -15.38 -6.62
CA TRP A 394 -14.24 -16.67 -6.90
C TRP A 394 -14.61 -17.41 -5.62
N VAL A 395 -15.72 -18.14 -5.67
CA VAL A 395 -16.22 -19.02 -4.61
C VAL A 395 -16.59 -20.35 -5.27
N ARG A 396 -16.21 -21.47 -4.65
CA ARG A 396 -16.56 -22.81 -5.13
C ARG A 396 -18.07 -23.04 -4.97
N PRO A 397 -18.78 -23.55 -5.99
CA PRO A 397 -20.16 -24.01 -5.83
C PRO A 397 -20.28 -25.05 -4.70
N VAL A 398 -21.25 -24.88 -3.81
CA VAL A 398 -21.41 -25.68 -2.58
C VAL A 398 -21.73 -27.14 -2.91
N ASP A 399 -22.45 -27.38 -4.01
CA ASP A 399 -22.78 -28.68 -4.58
C ASP A 399 -21.55 -29.49 -5.05
N LEU A 400 -20.37 -28.85 -5.15
CA LEU A 400 -19.11 -29.53 -5.49
C LEU A 400 -18.28 -29.93 -4.27
N LEU A 401 -18.71 -29.64 -3.03
CA LEU A 401 -18.04 -30.10 -1.81
C LEU A 401 -18.33 -31.59 -1.57
N THR A 402 -17.33 -32.36 -1.13
CA THR A 402 -17.54 -33.77 -0.76
C THR A 402 -17.96 -33.93 0.70
N ASP A 403 -18.62 -35.05 1.04
CA ASP A 403 -18.91 -35.39 2.44
C ASP A 403 -17.64 -35.44 3.30
N GLU A 404 -16.52 -35.91 2.73
CA GLU A 404 -15.21 -35.93 3.40
C GLU A 404 -14.66 -34.53 3.68
N GLU A 405 -14.80 -33.59 2.73
CA GLU A 405 -14.44 -32.19 2.96
C GLU A 405 -15.36 -31.56 4.02
N CYS A 406 -16.67 -31.79 3.96
CA CYS A 406 -17.67 -31.29 4.92
C CYS A 406 -17.47 -31.80 6.35
N MET A 407 -16.76 -32.92 6.55
CA MET A 407 -16.40 -33.44 7.87
C MET A 407 -15.12 -32.82 8.46
N LEU A 408 -14.40 -31.97 7.72
CA LEU A 408 -13.22 -31.27 8.23
C LEU A 408 -13.63 -30.11 9.16
N PRO A 409 -13.03 -29.96 10.36
CA PRO A 409 -13.48 -28.97 11.35
C PRO A 409 -13.23 -27.50 10.95
N PHE A 410 -12.19 -27.20 10.18
CA PHE A 410 -11.72 -25.83 9.97
C PHE A 410 -11.71 -25.38 8.51
N ALA A 411 -11.82 -24.07 8.32
CA ALA A 411 -11.44 -23.35 7.11
C ALA A 411 -10.22 -22.46 7.41
N VAL A 412 -9.15 -22.60 6.64
CA VAL A 412 -7.87 -21.89 6.87
C VAL A 412 -7.53 -21.01 5.67
N GLY A 413 -7.30 -19.72 5.92
CA GLY A 413 -6.93 -18.73 4.91
C GLY A 413 -5.41 -18.59 4.77
N LEU A 414 -4.90 -18.75 3.55
CA LEU A 414 -3.53 -18.44 3.16
C LEU A 414 -3.50 -17.17 2.31
N ASP A 415 -2.76 -16.15 2.72
CA ASP A 415 -2.51 -14.96 1.90
C ASP A 415 -1.07 -14.93 1.39
N LEU A 416 -0.88 -14.59 0.12
CA LEU A 416 0.43 -14.49 -0.52
C LEU A 416 1.05 -13.10 -0.26
N ASN A 417 2.14 -13.08 0.49
CA ASN A 417 2.86 -11.86 0.84
C ASN A 417 3.15 -10.99 -0.40
N THR A 418 2.42 -9.89 -0.57
CA THR A 418 2.56 -8.91 -1.67
C THR A 418 2.57 -9.55 -3.07
N ALA A 419 1.53 -10.28 -3.47
CA ALA A 419 1.57 -11.09 -4.70
C ALA A 419 1.87 -10.28 -5.98
N PHE A 420 1.35 -9.05 -6.11
CA PHE A 420 1.65 -8.18 -7.26
C PHE A 420 3.13 -7.74 -7.32
N LEU A 421 3.80 -7.59 -6.17
CA LEU A 421 5.26 -7.35 -6.13
C LEU A 421 6.02 -8.58 -6.65
N ALA A 422 5.63 -9.77 -6.22
CA ALA A 422 6.21 -11.02 -6.70
C ALA A 422 5.96 -11.27 -8.20
N ALA A 423 4.80 -10.86 -8.73
CA ALA A 423 4.50 -10.92 -10.15
C ALA A 423 5.31 -9.90 -10.98
N ALA A 424 5.59 -8.72 -10.45
CA ALA A 424 6.43 -7.71 -11.12
C ALA A 424 7.89 -8.18 -11.35
N ALA A 425 8.38 -9.15 -10.57
CA ALA A 425 9.74 -9.70 -10.70
C ALA A 425 9.99 -10.35 -12.07
N ARG A 426 10.97 -9.87 -12.83
CA ARG A 426 11.31 -10.33 -14.19
C ARG A 426 10.12 -10.24 -15.14
N LEU A 427 9.32 -9.18 -15.02
CA LEU A 427 8.17 -8.94 -15.89
C LEU A 427 8.61 -8.13 -17.11
N THR A 428 8.75 -8.80 -18.26
CA THR A 428 8.91 -8.12 -19.55
C THR A 428 7.60 -7.44 -19.91
N VAL A 429 7.65 -6.11 -20.06
CA VAL A 429 6.52 -5.28 -20.52
C VAL A 429 6.89 -4.51 -21.78
N GLY A 430 5.89 -3.99 -22.48
CA GLY A 430 6.12 -3.08 -23.59
C GLY A 430 6.60 -1.72 -23.13
N LEU A 431 7.49 -1.10 -23.90
CA LEU A 431 7.96 0.27 -23.69
C LEU A 431 7.33 1.22 -24.72
N SER A 432 7.10 0.76 -25.94
CA SER A 432 6.47 1.50 -27.04
C SER A 432 4.95 1.68 -26.90
N ALA A 433 4.39 2.48 -27.81
CA ALA A 433 2.98 2.48 -28.17
C ALA A 433 2.49 1.11 -28.70
N PRO A 434 1.17 0.85 -28.68
CA PRO A 434 0.56 -0.30 -29.35
C PRO A 434 0.61 -0.20 -30.88
N ASP A 435 1.02 -1.30 -31.53
CA ASP A 435 0.76 -1.57 -32.94
C ASP A 435 -0.37 -2.60 -33.06
N TYR A 436 -1.32 -2.39 -33.98
CA TYR A 436 -2.45 -3.29 -34.23
C TYR A 436 -2.13 -4.33 -35.32
N PHE A 437 -2.57 -5.58 -35.11
CA PHE A 437 -2.42 -6.69 -36.04
C PHE A 437 -3.70 -7.55 -36.09
N THR A 438 -4.14 -7.93 -37.30
CA THR A 438 -5.17 -8.95 -37.52
C THR A 438 -4.51 -10.32 -37.73
N GLY A 439 -5.04 -11.38 -37.11
CA GLY A 439 -4.55 -12.75 -37.20
C GLY A 439 -3.08 -13.00 -36.83
N PRO A 440 -2.47 -12.34 -35.82
CA PRO A 440 -1.06 -12.53 -35.52
C PRO A 440 -0.78 -13.91 -34.89
N THR A 441 0.27 -14.60 -35.36
CA THR A 441 0.78 -15.80 -34.67
C THR A 441 1.15 -15.46 -33.22
N PHE A 442 0.62 -16.21 -32.26
CA PHE A 442 0.91 -15.96 -30.85
C PHE A 442 2.41 -16.13 -30.54
N ASN A 443 2.97 -15.23 -29.72
CA ASN A 443 4.34 -15.32 -29.25
C ASN A 443 4.42 -14.86 -27.79
N PRO A 444 4.68 -15.76 -26.81
CA PRO A 444 4.70 -15.41 -25.38
C PRO A 444 5.83 -14.45 -24.99
N LYS A 445 6.77 -14.13 -25.89
CA LYS A 445 7.84 -13.16 -25.67
C LYS A 445 7.46 -11.73 -26.08
N ILE A 446 6.32 -11.53 -26.75
CA ILE A 446 5.85 -10.20 -27.20
C ILE A 446 4.76 -9.70 -26.25
N PRO A 447 5.01 -8.68 -25.42
CA PRO A 447 3.99 -8.06 -24.59
C PRO A 447 2.92 -7.39 -25.46
N GLY A 448 1.67 -7.66 -25.13
CA GLY A 448 0.50 -7.08 -25.78
C GLY A 448 -0.80 -7.60 -25.19
N SER A 449 -1.87 -7.11 -25.80
CA SER A 449 -3.26 -7.52 -25.56
C SER A 449 -3.76 -8.27 -26.79
N TRP A 450 -4.37 -9.44 -26.59
CA TRP A 450 -4.70 -10.38 -27.66
C TRP A 450 -6.19 -10.74 -27.60
N LEU A 451 -6.90 -10.66 -28.73
CA LEU A 451 -8.26 -11.17 -28.84
C LEU A 451 -8.19 -12.65 -29.20
N VAL A 452 -8.60 -13.53 -28.27
CA VAL A 452 -8.51 -14.99 -28.42
C VAL A 452 -9.82 -15.62 -27.97
N ASP A 453 -10.23 -16.72 -28.58
CA ASP A 453 -11.30 -17.56 -28.03
C ASP A 453 -10.71 -18.67 -27.15
N LEU A 454 -10.93 -18.54 -25.84
CA LEU A 454 -10.55 -19.53 -24.82
C LEU A 454 -11.78 -20.25 -24.22
N SER A 455 -12.98 -20.05 -24.80
CA SER A 455 -14.21 -20.69 -24.31
C SER A 455 -14.22 -22.21 -24.49
N HIS A 456 -13.44 -22.72 -25.45
CA HIS A 456 -13.25 -24.15 -25.68
C HIS A 456 -12.49 -24.87 -24.55
N ILE A 457 -11.87 -24.14 -23.61
CA ILE A 457 -11.06 -24.71 -22.53
C ILE A 457 -11.96 -25.13 -21.35
N GLU A 458 -11.89 -26.41 -20.98
CA GLU A 458 -12.55 -26.99 -19.81
C GLU A 458 -11.51 -27.42 -18.76
N LEU A 459 -11.76 -27.03 -17.51
CA LEU A 459 -10.94 -27.31 -16.34
C LEU A 459 -11.82 -27.90 -15.22
N ASP A 460 -11.20 -28.48 -14.19
CA ASP A 460 -11.91 -28.99 -13.01
C ASP A 460 -12.74 -27.87 -12.35
N PRO A 461 -14.08 -27.99 -12.23
CA PRO A 461 -14.94 -26.90 -11.76
C PRO A 461 -14.75 -26.57 -10.26
N ARG A 462 -13.97 -27.37 -9.53
CA ARG A 462 -13.51 -27.07 -8.17
C ARG A 462 -12.31 -26.12 -8.14
N LEU A 463 -11.88 -25.60 -9.30
CA LEU A 463 -10.81 -24.60 -9.45
C LEU A 463 -11.33 -23.38 -10.24
N PRO A 464 -10.86 -22.16 -9.90
CA PRO A 464 -11.22 -20.96 -10.66
C PRO A 464 -10.49 -20.89 -12.01
N SER A 465 -11.25 -20.74 -13.10
CA SER A 465 -10.71 -20.44 -14.44
C SER A 465 -9.65 -19.33 -14.40
N PRO A 466 -8.42 -19.54 -14.91
CA PRO A 466 -7.36 -18.53 -14.90
C PRO A 466 -7.60 -17.40 -15.91
N PHE A 467 -8.61 -17.54 -16.78
CA PHE A 467 -8.89 -16.63 -17.87
C PHE A 467 -9.81 -15.48 -17.46
N THR A 468 -10.53 -15.58 -16.33
CA THR A 468 -11.45 -14.55 -15.83
C THR A 468 -11.13 -14.17 -14.38
N PRO A 469 -11.46 -12.94 -13.93
CA PRO A 469 -11.35 -12.58 -12.51
C PRO A 469 -12.44 -13.26 -11.66
N THR A 470 -13.61 -13.58 -12.23
CA THR A 470 -14.68 -14.30 -11.52
C THR A 470 -14.37 -15.78 -11.31
N GLY A 471 -13.35 -16.33 -11.98
CA GLY A 471 -13.06 -17.78 -11.98
C GLY A 471 -14.02 -18.61 -12.82
N GLU A 472 -14.92 -17.97 -13.58
CA GLU A 472 -15.84 -18.62 -14.52
C GLU A 472 -15.14 -18.94 -15.86
N ARG A 473 -15.62 -19.98 -16.56
CA ARG A 473 -15.17 -20.31 -17.93
C ARG A 473 -15.58 -19.18 -18.91
N PRO A 474 -14.70 -18.73 -19.82
CA PRO A 474 -15.07 -17.77 -20.86
C PRO A 474 -16.20 -18.31 -21.75
N THR A 475 -17.10 -17.44 -22.21
CA THR A 475 -18.25 -17.79 -23.06
C THR A 475 -18.05 -17.48 -24.55
N GLY A 476 -16.89 -16.95 -24.93
CA GLY A 476 -16.48 -16.71 -26.31
C GLY A 476 -15.15 -15.94 -26.41
N PRO A 477 -14.88 -15.29 -27.56
CA PRO A 477 -13.71 -14.45 -27.75
C PRO A 477 -13.63 -13.27 -26.76
N ALA A 478 -12.46 -13.04 -26.17
CA ALA A 478 -12.21 -11.91 -25.29
C ALA A 478 -10.76 -11.42 -25.37
N TRP A 479 -10.50 -10.22 -24.83
CA TRP A 479 -9.15 -9.66 -24.73
C TRP A 479 -8.42 -10.19 -23.50
N TYR A 480 -7.23 -10.75 -23.73
CA TYR A 480 -6.36 -11.31 -22.72
C TYR A 480 -4.95 -10.73 -22.80
N GLN A 481 -4.24 -10.65 -21.68
CA GLN A 481 -2.83 -10.27 -21.66
C GLN A 481 -1.97 -11.47 -22.09
N THR A 482 -0.79 -11.20 -22.64
CA THR A 482 0.18 -12.22 -23.09
C THR A 482 0.42 -13.35 -22.07
N HIS A 483 0.50 -13.04 -20.76
CA HIS A 483 0.70 -14.07 -19.73
C HIS A 483 -0.49 -15.02 -19.57
N THR A 484 -1.72 -14.54 -19.77
CA THR A 484 -2.95 -15.34 -19.70
C THR A 484 -3.06 -16.28 -20.91
N VAL A 485 -2.74 -15.79 -22.11
CA VAL A 485 -2.72 -16.61 -23.35
C VAL A 485 -1.56 -17.61 -23.34
N ALA A 486 -0.36 -17.21 -22.88
CA ALA A 486 0.78 -18.12 -22.71
C ALA A 486 0.47 -19.24 -21.70
N TYR A 487 -0.41 -18.98 -20.73
CA TYR A 487 -0.81 -19.99 -19.75
C TYR A 487 -1.82 -21.01 -20.30
N ALA A 488 -2.67 -20.64 -21.26
CA ALA A 488 -3.48 -21.63 -22.00
C ALA A 488 -2.57 -22.64 -22.73
N GLN A 489 -1.48 -22.18 -23.35
CA GLN A 489 -0.47 -23.08 -23.94
C GLN A 489 0.27 -23.94 -22.90
N GLU A 490 0.60 -23.39 -21.73
CA GLU A 490 1.22 -24.16 -20.64
C GLU A 490 0.29 -25.25 -20.09
N LEU A 491 -1.02 -25.02 -20.10
CA LEU A 491 -2.05 -26.00 -19.76
C LEU A 491 -2.32 -27.01 -20.89
N GLY A 492 -1.67 -26.86 -22.06
CA GLY A 492 -1.74 -27.81 -23.18
C GLY A 492 -2.79 -27.51 -24.25
N TYR A 493 -3.36 -26.30 -24.26
CA TYR A 493 -4.40 -25.90 -25.23
C TYR A 493 -3.85 -25.00 -26.34
N ASP A 494 -4.31 -25.21 -27.57
CA ASP A 494 -3.95 -24.37 -28.71
C ASP A 494 -4.59 -22.97 -28.62
N VAL A 495 -3.85 -21.95 -29.06
CA VAL A 495 -4.30 -20.55 -29.02
C VAL A 495 -4.24 -19.92 -30.40
N HIS A 496 -5.37 -19.34 -30.81
CA HIS A 496 -5.57 -18.77 -32.14
C HIS A 496 -6.00 -17.29 -32.01
N PRO A 497 -5.06 -16.32 -31.98
CA PRO A 497 -5.41 -14.92 -31.88
C PRO A 497 -6.11 -14.40 -33.13
N LEU A 498 -7.26 -13.77 -32.94
CA LEU A 498 -8.03 -13.09 -33.98
C LEU A 498 -7.43 -11.71 -34.27
N GLU A 499 -7.02 -11.01 -33.20
CA GLU A 499 -6.42 -9.66 -33.24
C GLU A 499 -5.37 -9.52 -32.14
N GLY A 500 -4.47 -8.55 -32.27
CA GLY A 500 -3.48 -8.22 -31.24
C GLY A 500 -3.00 -6.78 -31.27
N TYR A 501 -2.92 -6.15 -30.11
CA TYR A 501 -2.24 -4.87 -29.88
C TYR A 501 -0.88 -5.13 -29.22
N LEU A 502 0.16 -5.18 -30.03
CA LEU A 502 1.49 -5.68 -29.66
C LEU A 502 2.50 -4.53 -29.48
N ARG A 503 3.60 -4.79 -28.77
CA ARG A 503 4.64 -3.79 -28.45
C ARG A 503 6.00 -4.20 -29.03
N ARG A 504 6.60 -3.33 -29.86
CA ARG A 504 7.91 -3.58 -30.50
C ARG A 504 9.07 -3.46 -29.52
N GLU A 505 9.10 -2.36 -28.76
CA GLU A 505 10.11 -2.16 -27.72
C GLU A 505 9.62 -2.79 -26.42
N THR A 506 10.50 -3.53 -25.76
CA THR A 506 10.16 -4.31 -24.56
C THR A 506 11.29 -4.27 -23.53
N GLY A 507 10.97 -4.54 -22.27
CA GLY A 507 11.98 -4.68 -21.24
C GLY A 507 11.44 -4.93 -19.85
N ALA A 508 12.33 -5.35 -18.94
CA ALA A 508 12.04 -5.53 -17.53
C ALA A 508 12.05 -4.16 -16.79
N TYR A 509 11.03 -3.33 -17.06
CA TYR A 509 10.92 -1.99 -16.49
C TYR A 509 10.90 -2.03 -14.95
N LEU A 510 10.05 -2.90 -14.38
CA LEU A 510 9.78 -2.98 -12.95
C LEU A 510 10.85 -3.70 -12.12
N ASP A 511 11.84 -4.37 -12.70
CA ASP A 511 12.79 -5.20 -11.94
C ASP A 511 13.52 -4.47 -10.79
N PRO A 512 14.09 -3.27 -10.99
CA PRO A 512 14.72 -2.54 -9.87
C PRO A 512 13.72 -2.08 -8.81
N TRP A 513 12.48 -1.77 -9.22
CA TRP A 513 11.39 -1.37 -8.33
C TRP A 513 10.95 -2.56 -7.46
N HIS A 514 10.83 -3.74 -8.08
CA HIS A 514 10.63 -5.01 -7.39
C HIS A 514 11.76 -5.29 -6.41
N ASP A 515 13.02 -5.27 -6.87
CA ASP A 515 14.16 -5.67 -6.05
C ASP A 515 14.29 -4.76 -4.82
N ARG A 516 14.13 -3.44 -5.00
CA ARG A 516 14.20 -2.47 -3.89
C ARG A 516 13.03 -2.60 -2.91
N LEU A 517 11.78 -2.70 -3.38
CA LEU A 517 10.63 -2.88 -2.48
C LEU A 517 10.62 -4.26 -1.79
N LYS A 518 11.08 -5.31 -2.47
CA LYS A 518 11.28 -6.64 -1.86
C LYS A 518 12.32 -6.60 -0.75
N THR A 519 13.43 -5.90 -0.97
CA THR A 519 14.48 -5.72 0.04
C THR A 519 13.92 -4.94 1.23
N ALA A 520 13.30 -3.77 0.96
CA ALA A 520 12.64 -2.97 1.98
C ALA A 520 11.64 -3.77 2.84
N TYR A 521 10.80 -4.59 2.20
CA TYR A 521 9.79 -5.43 2.85
C TYR A 521 10.41 -6.55 3.71
N VAL A 522 11.36 -7.30 3.16
CA VAL A 522 12.02 -8.43 3.86
C VAL A 522 12.88 -7.94 5.02
N ASP A 523 13.65 -6.87 4.83
CA ASP A 523 14.48 -6.29 5.90
C ASP A 523 13.60 -5.74 7.04
N THR A 524 12.47 -5.11 6.70
CA THR A 524 11.49 -4.63 7.70
C THR A 524 10.80 -5.76 8.46
N LEU A 525 10.53 -6.90 7.80
CA LEU A 525 10.04 -8.10 8.50
C LEU A 525 11.12 -8.72 9.41
N ALA A 526 12.38 -8.71 9.00
CA ALA A 526 13.50 -9.20 9.81
C ALA A 526 13.72 -8.35 11.08
N ASP A 527 13.62 -7.02 10.99
CA ASP A 527 13.66 -6.13 12.17
C ASP A 527 12.53 -6.45 13.16
N LEU A 528 11.36 -6.83 12.66
CA LEU A 528 10.19 -7.25 13.43
C LEU A 528 10.25 -8.74 13.86
N GLY A 529 11.42 -9.36 13.80
CA GLY A 529 11.67 -10.75 14.24
C GLY A 529 11.24 -11.84 13.26
N VAL A 530 10.75 -11.51 12.07
CA VAL A 530 10.28 -12.48 11.05
C VAL A 530 11.36 -12.68 9.98
N SER A 531 12.43 -13.39 10.33
CA SER A 531 13.56 -13.66 9.44
C SER A 531 13.31 -14.83 8.46
N ARG A 532 14.26 -15.06 7.55
CA ARG A 532 14.14 -16.03 6.43
C ARG A 532 14.65 -17.45 6.76
N ASP A 533 15.21 -17.61 7.95
CA ASP A 533 15.87 -18.80 8.48
C ASP A 533 15.06 -19.50 9.58
N LEU A 534 13.95 -18.89 10.03
CA LEU A 534 12.92 -19.52 10.86
C LEU A 534 12.37 -20.79 10.18
N SER A 535 12.09 -21.83 10.97
CA SER A 535 11.21 -22.92 10.52
C SER A 535 9.78 -22.43 10.30
N ASP A 536 8.97 -23.18 9.56
CA ASP A 536 7.59 -22.76 9.25
C ASP A 536 6.71 -22.57 10.50
N THR A 537 6.97 -23.33 11.57
CA THR A 537 6.31 -23.17 12.88
C THR A 537 6.72 -21.88 13.58
N GLU A 538 8.02 -21.58 13.60
CA GLU A 538 8.56 -20.33 14.18
C GLU A 538 8.12 -19.10 13.37
N PHE A 539 8.05 -19.22 12.04
CA PHE A 539 7.53 -18.19 11.15
C PHE A 539 6.06 -17.87 11.43
N LEU A 540 5.20 -18.88 11.62
CA LEU A 540 3.80 -18.66 12.00
C LEU A 540 3.70 -17.96 13.37
N ALA A 541 4.45 -18.44 14.36
CA ALA A 541 4.49 -17.86 15.71
C ALA A 541 5.06 -16.42 15.74
N ALA A 542 6.01 -16.09 14.86
CA ALA A 542 6.53 -14.73 14.71
C ALA A 542 5.51 -13.83 13.98
N MET A 543 4.90 -14.32 12.90
CA MET A 543 3.87 -13.60 12.13
C MET A 543 2.61 -13.27 12.94
N GLU A 544 2.28 -14.04 13.97
CA GLU A 544 1.22 -13.72 14.92
C GLU A 544 1.49 -12.40 15.68
N ARG A 545 2.71 -12.23 16.19
CA ARG A 545 3.09 -11.16 17.15
C ARG A 545 3.96 -10.03 16.57
N HIS A 546 4.36 -10.10 15.30
CA HIS A 546 5.30 -9.14 14.68
C HIS A 546 4.84 -7.67 14.73
N LYS A 547 3.55 -7.39 14.91
CA LYS A 547 3.02 -6.01 14.99
C LYS A 547 3.26 -5.37 16.35
N ASP A 548 3.35 -6.18 17.40
CA ASP A 548 3.40 -5.72 18.79
C ASP A 548 4.84 -5.45 19.26
N ALA A 549 5.84 -5.87 18.46
CA ALA A 549 7.26 -5.75 18.76
C ALA A 549 7.79 -4.30 18.67
N ASP A 550 7.39 -3.55 17.63
CA ASP A 550 7.67 -2.12 17.48
C ASP A 550 6.58 -1.49 16.58
N PRO A 551 5.65 -0.70 17.15
CA PRO A 551 4.55 -0.08 16.39
C PRO A 551 5.02 0.82 15.24
N ALA A 552 6.18 1.46 15.37
CA ALA A 552 6.72 2.34 14.34
C ALA A 552 7.31 1.53 13.17
N MET A 553 7.99 0.42 13.45
CA MET A 553 8.41 -0.52 12.40
C MET A 553 7.23 -1.25 11.76
N ALA A 554 6.16 -1.53 12.53
CA ALA A 554 4.90 -2.04 11.97
C ALA A 554 4.24 -1.01 11.02
N ALA A 555 4.32 0.29 11.34
CA ALA A 555 3.88 1.36 10.44
C ALA A 555 4.76 1.50 9.18
N VAL A 556 6.09 1.34 9.29
CA VAL A 556 6.98 1.24 8.11
C VAL A 556 6.56 0.06 7.22
N LEU A 557 6.24 -1.11 7.79
CA LEU A 557 5.78 -2.27 7.05
C LEU A 557 4.44 -2.02 6.35
N ALA A 558 3.50 -1.31 7.00
CA ALA A 558 2.24 -0.90 6.40
C ALA A 558 2.46 0.07 5.22
N ALA A 559 3.32 1.07 5.38
CA ALA A 559 3.65 2.03 4.33
C ALA A 559 4.31 1.37 3.10
N ILE A 560 5.21 0.39 3.31
CA ILE A 560 5.81 -0.40 2.21
C ILE A 560 4.73 -1.19 1.45
N LYS A 561 3.81 -1.87 2.16
CA LYS A 561 2.68 -2.60 1.55
C LYS A 561 1.75 -1.66 0.76
N ALA A 562 1.42 -0.49 1.33
CA ALA A 562 0.61 0.53 0.67
C ALA A 562 1.30 1.11 -0.58
N THR A 563 2.62 1.29 -0.56
CA THR A 563 3.41 1.74 -1.72
C THR A 563 3.44 0.70 -2.85
N VAL A 564 3.43 -0.60 -2.54
CA VAL A 564 3.23 -1.67 -3.53
C VAL A 564 1.84 -1.59 -4.15
N LYS A 565 0.77 -1.70 -3.32
CA LYS A 565 -0.64 -1.74 -3.79
C LYS A 565 -0.99 -0.47 -4.57
N GLY A 566 -0.69 0.69 -4.00
CA GLY A 566 -0.95 1.99 -4.59
C GLY A 566 -0.11 2.28 -5.84
N GLY A 567 1.17 1.88 -5.86
CA GLY A 567 2.05 2.07 -7.02
C GLY A 567 1.55 1.34 -8.27
N VAL A 568 1.09 0.09 -8.11
CA VAL A 568 0.50 -0.70 -9.21
C VAL A 568 -0.88 -0.14 -9.62
N GLY A 569 -1.73 0.20 -8.66
CA GLY A 569 -3.06 0.78 -8.95
C GLY A 569 -2.97 2.10 -9.75
N LYS A 570 -1.98 2.95 -9.44
CA LYS A 570 -1.76 4.24 -10.11
C LYS A 570 -1.43 4.14 -11.60
N LEU A 571 -1.00 2.97 -12.09
CA LEU A 571 -0.74 2.72 -13.52
C LEU A 571 -2.03 2.78 -14.37
N ARG A 572 -3.21 2.54 -13.78
CA ARG A 572 -4.54 2.66 -14.43
C ARG A 572 -5.42 3.64 -13.64
N GLU A 573 -4.84 4.73 -13.15
CA GLU A 573 -5.58 5.74 -12.37
C GLU A 573 -6.72 6.38 -13.18
N ARG A 574 -7.95 6.16 -12.73
CA ARG A 574 -9.20 6.69 -13.30
C ARG A 574 -9.39 8.20 -13.00
N PRO A 575 -10.24 8.92 -13.75
CA PRO A 575 -10.55 10.31 -13.45
C PRO A 575 -11.28 10.45 -12.10
N GLN A 576 -11.17 11.63 -11.48
CA GLN A 576 -11.76 11.91 -10.17
C GLN A 576 -12.66 13.15 -10.23
N GLY A 577 -13.77 13.11 -9.48
CA GLY A 577 -14.70 14.22 -9.32
C GLY A 577 -15.99 14.08 -10.14
N LYS A 578 -17.10 14.57 -9.57
CA LYS A 578 -18.46 14.41 -10.12
C LYS A 578 -18.76 15.23 -11.39
N SER A 579 -17.84 16.11 -11.79
CA SER A 579 -17.98 17.04 -12.93
C SER A 579 -17.15 16.64 -14.16
N TYR A 580 -16.42 15.54 -14.08
CA TYR A 580 -15.66 14.98 -15.20
C TYR A 580 -16.61 14.45 -16.29
N LYS A 581 -16.33 14.73 -17.56
CA LYS A 581 -17.08 14.15 -18.69
C LYS A 581 -16.25 13.08 -19.40
N GLN A 582 -16.89 11.99 -19.79
CA GLN A 582 -16.26 10.93 -20.58
C GLN A 582 -15.61 11.50 -21.84
N GLY A 583 -14.39 11.06 -22.15
CA GLY A 583 -13.61 11.57 -23.29
C GLY A 583 -12.73 12.80 -22.99
N GLU A 584 -12.92 13.50 -21.86
CA GLU A 584 -11.98 14.53 -21.41
C GLU A 584 -10.68 13.87 -20.90
N ARG A 585 -9.51 14.49 -21.15
CA ARG A 585 -8.24 14.03 -20.54
C ARG A 585 -8.16 14.46 -19.08
N TRP A 586 -7.68 13.58 -18.20
CA TRP A 586 -7.47 13.87 -16.78
C TRP A 586 -5.97 13.85 -16.40
N PRO A 587 -5.53 14.52 -15.31
CA PRO A 587 -4.12 14.75 -15.01
C PRO A 587 -3.23 13.51 -14.80
N ALA A 588 -3.82 12.30 -14.74
CA ALA A 588 -3.06 11.06 -14.68
C ALA A 588 -2.50 10.64 -16.05
N LEU A 589 -3.19 10.99 -17.15
CA LEU A 589 -2.84 10.64 -18.53
C LEU A 589 -1.61 11.40 -19.05
N GLU A 590 -1.25 12.51 -18.40
CA GLU A 590 -0.08 13.33 -18.75
C GLU A 590 1.24 12.76 -18.19
N ARG A 591 1.22 11.51 -17.70
CA ARG A 591 2.37 10.82 -17.11
C ARG A 591 2.79 9.64 -17.99
N PRO A 592 4.07 9.50 -18.36
CA PRO A 592 4.59 8.29 -19.00
C PRO A 592 4.34 6.99 -18.21
N THR A 593 4.08 7.10 -16.90
CA THR A 593 3.77 5.97 -16.01
C THR A 593 2.29 5.59 -15.96
N TRP A 594 1.38 6.29 -16.65
CA TRP A 594 0.01 5.78 -16.84
C TRP A 594 0.05 4.75 -17.98
N ARG A 595 0.01 3.47 -17.60
CA ARG A 595 0.29 2.31 -18.44
C ARG A 595 -0.57 1.13 -17.98
N PRO A 596 -1.84 1.06 -18.42
CA PRO A 596 -2.77 0.01 -18.00
C PRO A 596 -2.32 -1.37 -18.47
N ASP A 597 -1.59 -1.46 -19.58
CA ASP A 597 -0.95 -2.68 -20.09
C ASP A 597 0.07 -3.27 -19.11
N ILE A 598 0.85 -2.41 -18.43
CA ILE A 598 1.80 -2.83 -17.38
C ILE A 598 1.04 -3.34 -16.15
N ARG A 599 -0.05 -2.67 -15.74
CA ARG A 599 -0.92 -3.15 -14.64
C ARG A 599 -1.52 -4.52 -14.97
N ALA A 600 -2.11 -4.66 -16.16
CA ALA A 600 -2.69 -5.91 -16.63
C ALA A 600 -1.65 -7.03 -16.67
N ALA A 601 -0.42 -6.77 -17.12
CA ALA A 601 0.65 -7.77 -17.15
C ALA A 601 1.09 -8.23 -15.75
N VAL A 602 1.09 -7.33 -14.75
CA VAL A 602 1.33 -7.70 -13.34
C VAL A 602 0.21 -8.59 -12.81
N ILE A 603 -1.05 -8.22 -13.04
CA ILE A 603 -2.22 -8.93 -12.48
C ILE A 603 -2.45 -10.28 -13.18
N ALA A 604 -2.37 -10.32 -14.52
CA ALA A 604 -2.44 -11.56 -15.31
C ALA A 604 -1.42 -12.60 -14.79
N LYS A 605 -0.16 -12.19 -14.63
CA LYS A 605 0.90 -13.05 -14.09
C LYS A 605 0.67 -13.44 -12.63
N ALA A 606 0.05 -12.58 -11.82
CA ALA A 606 -0.34 -12.92 -10.44
C ALA A 606 -1.44 -13.99 -10.41
N ARG A 607 -2.53 -13.81 -11.18
CA ARG A 607 -3.66 -14.76 -11.27
C ARG A 607 -3.21 -16.11 -11.84
N VAL A 608 -2.40 -16.10 -12.89
CA VAL A 608 -1.75 -17.30 -13.45
C VAL A 608 -0.82 -17.99 -12.42
N ASN A 609 -0.01 -17.23 -11.67
CA ASN A 609 0.83 -17.79 -10.60
C ASN A 609 0.00 -18.39 -9.45
N MET A 610 -1.17 -17.82 -9.14
CA MET A 610 -2.11 -18.39 -8.18
C MET A 610 -2.66 -19.72 -8.72
N HIS A 611 -3.20 -19.75 -9.95
CA HIS A 611 -3.76 -20.98 -10.53
C HIS A 611 -2.75 -22.14 -10.60
N ARG A 612 -1.48 -21.87 -10.94
CA ARG A 612 -0.39 -22.88 -10.85
C ARG A 612 -0.27 -23.49 -9.45
N LYS A 613 -0.41 -22.68 -8.39
CA LYS A 613 -0.39 -23.19 -7.00
C LYS A 613 -1.63 -24.00 -6.68
N LEU A 614 -2.82 -23.55 -7.08
CA LEU A 614 -4.10 -24.24 -6.84
C LEU A 614 -4.11 -25.63 -7.49
N LEU A 615 -3.77 -25.71 -8.79
CA LEU A 615 -3.59 -26.99 -9.50
C LEU A 615 -2.58 -27.90 -8.80
N LYS A 616 -1.44 -27.35 -8.38
CA LYS A 616 -0.36 -28.14 -7.78
C LYS A 616 -0.69 -28.58 -6.35
N MET A 617 -1.53 -27.85 -5.61
CA MET A 617 -2.12 -28.32 -4.35
C MET A 617 -3.07 -29.49 -4.58
N ALA A 618 -4.07 -29.33 -5.45
CA ALA A 618 -5.04 -30.38 -5.75
C ALA A 618 -4.34 -31.68 -6.19
N ALA A 619 -3.37 -31.57 -7.11
CA ALA A 619 -2.57 -32.70 -7.59
C ALA A 619 -1.55 -33.30 -6.60
N MET A 620 -1.42 -32.76 -5.38
CA MET A 620 -0.52 -33.29 -4.33
C MET A 620 -1.24 -33.64 -3.02
N THR A 621 -2.43 -33.11 -2.78
CA THR A 621 -3.16 -33.25 -1.51
C THR A 621 -4.59 -33.75 -1.67
N GLY A 622 -5.14 -33.74 -2.89
CA GLY A 622 -6.57 -33.98 -3.14
C GLY A 622 -7.49 -32.83 -2.71
N LEU A 623 -6.98 -31.83 -1.98
CA LEU A 623 -7.77 -30.73 -1.44
C LEU A 623 -7.93 -29.59 -2.46
N TYR A 624 -9.14 -29.03 -2.50
CA TYR A 624 -9.52 -27.94 -3.39
C TYR A 624 -9.89 -26.68 -2.59
N PRO A 625 -9.67 -25.48 -3.15
CA PRO A 625 -10.03 -24.24 -2.46
C PRO A 625 -11.55 -24.10 -2.29
N LEU A 626 -11.98 -23.54 -1.16
CA LEU A 626 -13.37 -23.10 -0.94
C LEU A 626 -13.65 -21.77 -1.65
N ALA A 627 -12.67 -20.86 -1.64
CA ALA A 627 -12.76 -19.56 -2.29
C ALA A 627 -11.38 -18.92 -2.48
N VAL A 628 -11.31 -17.94 -3.40
CA VAL A 628 -10.13 -17.11 -3.66
C VAL A 628 -10.55 -15.64 -3.78
N LEU A 629 -9.80 -14.74 -3.15
CA LEU A 629 -9.98 -13.30 -3.23
C LEU A 629 -8.61 -12.60 -3.28
N SER A 630 -8.31 -11.91 -4.39
CA SER A 630 -7.00 -11.34 -4.70
C SER A 630 -5.85 -12.35 -4.53
N ASP A 631 -5.10 -12.25 -3.44
CA ASP A 631 -3.96 -13.07 -3.04
C ASP A 631 -4.24 -14.02 -1.87
N CYS A 632 -5.46 -13.98 -1.32
CA CYS A 632 -5.96 -14.88 -0.28
C CYS A 632 -6.73 -16.07 -0.89
N VAL A 633 -6.47 -17.26 -0.37
CA VAL A 633 -7.21 -18.50 -0.68
C VAL A 633 -7.61 -19.20 0.62
N VAL A 634 -8.83 -19.74 0.67
CA VAL A 634 -9.32 -20.54 1.81
C VAL A 634 -9.40 -22.01 1.41
N TYR A 635 -8.85 -22.89 2.24
CA TYR A 635 -8.95 -24.35 2.11
C TYR A 635 -9.70 -24.96 3.31
N PRO A 636 -10.41 -26.09 3.14
CA PRO A 636 -10.88 -26.89 4.27
C PRO A 636 -9.66 -27.59 4.92
N SER A 637 -9.69 -27.84 6.23
CA SER A 637 -8.52 -28.33 6.95
C SER A 637 -8.84 -29.20 8.18
N PRO A 638 -8.06 -30.26 8.45
CA PRO A 638 -8.17 -31.06 9.66
C PRO A 638 -7.62 -30.37 10.93
N GLY A 639 -6.98 -29.20 10.80
CA GLY A 639 -6.45 -28.44 11.93
C GLY A 639 -6.37 -26.94 11.66
N GLU A 640 -6.15 -26.16 12.71
CA GLU A 640 -6.15 -24.68 12.66
C GLU A 640 -4.91 -24.09 11.95
N SER A 641 -3.88 -24.90 11.71
CA SER A 641 -2.61 -24.45 11.11
C SER A 641 -2.51 -24.80 9.63
N PRO A 642 -1.91 -23.94 8.78
CA PRO A 642 -1.47 -24.31 7.44
C PRO A 642 -0.67 -25.61 7.37
N LEU A 643 0.09 -25.93 8.42
CA LEU A 643 0.89 -27.16 8.51
C LEU A 643 0.04 -28.44 8.52
N ALA A 644 -1.27 -28.36 8.80
CA ALA A 644 -2.19 -29.49 8.79
C ALA A 644 -2.61 -29.95 7.39
N PHE A 645 -2.34 -29.15 6.34
CA PHE A 645 -2.71 -29.48 4.95
C PHE A 645 -1.69 -29.07 3.88
N LEU A 646 -0.68 -28.25 4.22
CA LEU A 646 0.38 -27.90 3.28
C LEU A 646 1.24 -29.13 2.94
N PRO A 647 1.67 -29.28 1.66
CA PRO A 647 2.35 -30.48 1.20
C PRO A 647 3.84 -30.46 1.57
N TYR A 648 4.25 -31.33 2.50
CA TYR A 648 5.67 -31.58 2.84
C TYR A 648 6.12 -32.95 2.33
N ALA A 649 7.42 -33.08 2.06
CA ALA A 649 8.07 -34.37 1.87
C ALA A 649 8.45 -34.96 3.24
N GLU A 650 8.62 -36.29 3.31
CA GLU A 650 9.07 -37.03 4.52
C GLU A 650 10.31 -36.40 5.20
N SER A 651 11.20 -35.78 4.39
CA SER A 651 12.37 -35.03 4.86
C SER A 651 12.07 -33.69 5.58
N GLY A 652 10.81 -33.40 5.90
CA GLY A 652 10.36 -32.15 6.55
C GLY A 652 10.42 -30.92 5.64
N LYS A 653 10.58 -31.08 4.32
CA LYS A 653 10.76 -29.98 3.37
C LYS A 653 9.49 -29.70 2.56
N PRO A 654 9.07 -28.44 2.37
CA PRO A 654 7.86 -28.13 1.63
C PRO A 654 8.01 -28.45 0.14
N GLN A 655 7.00 -29.11 -0.44
CA GLN A 655 7.01 -29.61 -1.82
C GLN A 655 7.03 -28.45 -2.85
N PRO A 656 7.71 -28.63 -4.00
CA PRO A 656 7.82 -27.58 -5.00
C PRO A 656 6.50 -27.34 -5.77
N GLY A 657 6.20 -26.06 -5.99
CA GLY A 657 5.10 -25.59 -6.86
C GLY A 657 3.83 -25.17 -6.13
N GLY A 658 3.50 -25.75 -4.98
CA GLY A 658 2.33 -25.38 -4.17
C GLY A 658 2.47 -24.05 -3.41
N PHE A 659 1.63 -23.87 -2.39
CA PHE A 659 1.87 -22.88 -1.34
C PHE A 659 3.04 -23.33 -0.46
N ARG A 660 3.81 -22.36 0.02
CA ARG A 660 4.96 -22.53 0.92
C ARG A 660 5.02 -21.29 1.80
N LEU A 661 5.25 -21.46 3.09
CA LEU A 661 5.28 -20.37 4.05
C LEU A 661 6.58 -19.54 3.94
N GLY A 662 6.61 -18.37 4.57
CA GLY A 662 7.80 -17.54 4.75
C GLY A 662 7.63 -16.05 4.37
N PRO A 663 8.55 -15.16 4.82
CA PRO A 663 8.39 -13.70 4.73
C PRO A 663 8.80 -13.09 3.37
N THR A 664 9.00 -13.90 2.32
CA THR A 664 9.45 -13.39 1.01
C THR A 664 8.26 -13.19 0.08
N PRO A 665 8.22 -12.14 -0.77
CA PRO A 665 7.12 -11.92 -1.69
C PRO A 665 6.75 -13.15 -2.54
N GLY A 666 5.45 -13.49 -2.58
CA GLY A 666 4.91 -14.67 -3.27
C GLY A 666 4.99 -16.00 -2.49
N LEU A 667 5.47 -15.97 -1.24
CA LEU A 667 5.25 -17.02 -0.24
C LEU A 667 4.01 -16.71 0.59
N ALA A 668 3.45 -17.74 1.23
CA ALA A 668 2.24 -17.64 2.02
C ALA A 668 2.51 -17.27 3.48
N LYS A 669 1.47 -16.78 4.14
CA LYS A 669 1.30 -16.69 5.60
C LYS A 669 -0.12 -17.18 5.93
N LEU A 670 -0.37 -17.45 7.21
CA LEU A 670 -1.74 -17.52 7.73
C LEU A 670 -2.38 -16.11 7.68
N GLU A 671 -3.62 -16.03 7.19
CA GLU A 671 -4.43 -14.80 7.23
C GLU A 671 -5.62 -14.92 8.20
N GLY A 672 -6.12 -16.13 8.44
CA GLY A 672 -7.16 -16.39 9.43
C GLY A 672 -7.60 -17.86 9.48
N VAL A 673 -8.34 -18.19 10.54
CA VAL A 673 -8.90 -19.53 10.80
C VAL A 673 -10.34 -19.35 11.26
N GLN A 674 -11.24 -20.16 10.73
CA GLN A 674 -12.65 -20.26 11.16
C GLN A 674 -13.09 -21.72 11.15
N SER A 675 -14.30 -22.03 11.62
CA SER A 675 -14.89 -23.37 11.39
C SER A 675 -15.26 -23.56 9.93
N LEU A 676 -15.29 -24.80 9.44
CA LEU A 676 -15.74 -25.08 8.07
C LEU A 676 -17.22 -24.70 7.87
N LEU A 677 -18.07 -24.98 8.87
CA LEU A 677 -19.49 -24.64 8.84
C LEU A 677 -19.73 -23.13 8.63
N TRP A 678 -18.87 -22.27 9.20
CA TRP A 678 -18.90 -20.83 8.97
C TRP A 678 -18.56 -20.47 7.51
N ALA A 679 -17.61 -21.18 6.88
CA ALA A 679 -17.26 -20.93 5.49
C ALA A 679 -18.39 -21.36 4.55
N VAL A 680 -19.00 -22.53 4.79
CA VAL A 680 -20.16 -23.03 4.01
C VAL A 680 -21.36 -22.08 4.15
N ASP A 681 -21.69 -21.62 5.35
CA ASP A 681 -22.75 -20.63 5.62
C ASP A 681 -22.56 -19.31 4.84
N LEU A 682 -21.32 -18.88 4.60
CA LEU A 682 -21.03 -17.74 3.72
C LEU A 682 -21.15 -18.10 2.23
N MET A 683 -20.68 -19.27 1.81
CA MET A 683 -20.75 -19.74 0.43
C MET A 683 -22.20 -19.90 -0.05
N GLU A 684 -23.09 -20.47 0.78
CA GLU A 684 -24.54 -20.58 0.51
C GLU A 684 -25.21 -19.21 0.33
N LYS A 685 -24.67 -18.15 0.96
CA LYS A 685 -25.16 -16.77 0.84
C LYS A 685 -24.54 -16.01 -0.34
N GLY A 686 -23.73 -16.67 -1.16
CA GLY A 686 -22.97 -16.04 -2.25
C GLY A 686 -21.89 -15.06 -1.76
N LEU A 687 -21.48 -15.16 -0.49
CA LEU A 687 -20.40 -14.38 0.09
C LEU A 687 -19.08 -15.15 -0.04
N ASN A 688 -17.96 -14.43 -0.17
CA ASN A 688 -16.64 -15.04 -0.30
C ASN A 688 -15.97 -15.17 1.08
N PRO A 689 -15.74 -16.39 1.60
CA PRO A 689 -15.09 -16.60 2.90
C PRO A 689 -13.73 -15.90 3.04
N ALA A 690 -12.96 -15.76 1.95
CA ALA A 690 -11.64 -15.13 1.99
C ALA A 690 -11.70 -13.64 2.41
N ARG A 691 -12.82 -12.94 2.17
CA ARG A 691 -13.05 -11.55 2.64
C ARG A 691 -13.17 -11.44 4.17
N HIS A 692 -13.58 -12.52 4.84
CA HIS A 692 -13.97 -12.52 6.26
C HIS A 692 -13.12 -13.45 7.14
N ILE A 693 -12.24 -14.27 6.55
CA ILE A 693 -11.50 -15.36 7.22
C ILE A 693 -10.66 -14.91 8.43
N LYS A 694 -10.17 -13.66 8.39
CA LYS A 694 -9.37 -12.98 9.42
C LYS A 694 -10.11 -12.73 10.74
N GLY A 695 -11.44 -12.77 10.72
CA GLY A 695 -12.29 -12.40 11.85
C GLY A 695 -12.49 -10.88 12.00
N GLY A 696 -13.62 -10.51 12.61
CA GLY A 696 -14.07 -9.11 12.68
C GLY A 696 -14.60 -8.55 11.36
N ASP A 697 -15.22 -7.37 11.41
CA ASP A 697 -15.69 -6.66 10.21
C ASP A 697 -14.51 -6.03 9.45
N ALA A 698 -13.76 -6.86 8.71
CA ALA A 698 -12.61 -6.49 7.89
C ALA A 698 -12.95 -5.66 6.62
N VAL A 699 -13.99 -4.82 6.69
CA VAL A 699 -14.55 -3.99 5.59
C VAL A 699 -13.65 -2.77 5.27
N LEU A 700 -12.37 -2.81 5.62
CA LEU A 700 -11.46 -1.65 5.65
C LEU A 700 -10.17 -1.78 4.81
N ASP A 701 -9.69 -2.99 4.51
CA ASP A 701 -8.47 -3.22 3.71
C ASP A 701 -8.72 -3.18 2.17
N GLU A 702 -9.99 -3.33 1.76
CA GLU A 702 -10.40 -3.41 0.35
C GLU A 702 -11.04 -2.11 -0.16
N GLY A 703 -10.19 -1.16 -0.54
CA GLY A 703 -10.47 -0.22 -1.60
C GLY A 703 -9.71 -0.61 -2.87
N GLU A 704 -10.43 -0.99 -3.91
CA GLU A 704 -9.95 -1.10 -5.31
C GLU A 704 -10.23 0.21 -6.08
#